data_AF-A0A2N9NFU0-F1
#
_entry.id   AF-A0A2N9NFU0-F1
#
_cell.length_a   1.000
_cell.length_b   1.000
_cell.length_c   1.000
_cell.angle_alpha   90.00
_cell.angle_beta   90.00
_cell.angle_gamma   90.00
#
_symmetry.space_group_name_H-M   'P 1'
#
loop_
_entity.id
_entity.type
_entity.pdbx_description
1 polymer ?
#
loop_
_entity_poly.entity_id
_entity_poly.type
_entity_poly.pdbx_seq_one_letter_code
_entity_poly.pdbx_strand_id
1 'polypeptide(L)'
;MFEPGLSRLRPSAPWLAGLSLALLSATLAQAKPQITAVPSGNQGFDVYADGALVAPLRLAANGAILADSVVSNAAGITLSGLRAKDSLAVTFAADDFVSISVPAPPVATNAPTGWQPIVRFKLTPTNFNTNHWLALFPDGPAPFHFLVCSMPTAQVWHQRGWLNATPFADPFPLLQDVHTGSPEISCLWNRNWSYICPVGGHPIPMIGLWDPAANLYVGYDFQGARASDQSERYIATAYCWSQAGLTNFIALAYPYGGLRYGEQVYPQGGEVLASWFNLQIDTDLAPTEDPNERFQTRLFSQYTNSLPQVPAMNDLLWIPGQSRLGDFSGPIGLGLYGPGGETTFYPSNTLLLQSWEGHIEMPIDTAARQGDLATLNYGRGQLESLLTNYASSFSVGGDSCLYWQKPLTGAWLTNWGGPAVTTLHNSEGWFPARVLVELYRYDRTHNQVKPSYLPAIDGLFNWAKHFVWSRNEFADVPSSPFAIGTTLCSAFLLDYYFTFRGDAQRGANATLALHMADTITWRYVHPWAMDSDHFDGALDSSFLVEPNSGRDWAGLGCANEVNWTIDSLTQVYVHTGDPRMRYYLRGILQRWPVLYQPNYEDSLAQYNSSEALTEGLGLFDGSGPGRGLRYPYGFSPSLPLNEPVGNSTMRVVAGAQACIAFNKNGTSSDVADYRTGGDGSCSFRIVSTRSGVFDVSFSYPFVDISGLTVTRVRNGLTNVLGSGQVTRPLQSPSSFYLSQLQNGDILTIGPVPTNAPIINFDASLVYTGTNLTRSTNGLFTTVPLPGNSNLVQDWNNLSSFAGIVPGTYWNYGIPLQQGLQALTNVAAVSAPGASVLLLSYAPPVPETLTQSPNLLLDDGSTLALSGNPVLAWRAWPIIFTQQVLMDYALVPAGRTLAQVNPNGTLVMGLTAFSGTQTDWQPFQATLTNASAAFVQQEMEDLAVLALQASYALLPTGKIALLPLNTAGPGANFAAATGLRHKWDALTEAELVNTNTFNATRYPLAFYLGSENYVKTVLTNGDGKTAITRYLAGGGTLVLLATGPYPFYYGYGPADAAGPADPLLPTYGMSLQGFEEAPPGIFMELYTNQTILHSVPQQFAFPPGDPRLRALLGSSVSPLNRYEPFLKALDGSGTYYGDAALFIAFGTGPAKGGRILYVWDTLLSGPQGQSIMIDTVTWILNAVLRPPVPRWDSIQLTDPTHVLLSFSATSNLDYLLQYENTLGSGAWTTWQDCLSAPTNRSLRLTIPLGGTSSRFYRLRVGP
;
A
#
# COMPACT_ATOMS: atom_id res chain seq x y z
N MET A 1 35.27 -60.24 -26.16
CA MET A 1 35.93 -61.03 -27.23
C MET A 1 35.37 -62.44 -27.13
N PHE A 2 34.56 -62.99 -28.04
CA PHE A 2 34.46 -62.85 -29.49
C PHE A 2 33.01 -62.52 -29.95
N GLU A 3 32.90 -61.79 -31.05
CA GLU A 3 31.66 -61.53 -31.81
C GLU A 3 31.02 -62.83 -32.35
N PRO A 4 29.72 -62.82 -32.68
CA PRO A 4 29.24 -62.55 -34.06
C PRO A 4 27.95 -61.68 -34.06
N GLY A 5 27.43 -61.05 -35.12
CA GLY A 5 27.57 -61.18 -36.57
C GLY A 5 26.17 -61.05 -37.20
N LEU A 6 26.03 -60.15 -38.21
CA LEU A 6 25.21 -60.26 -39.44
C LEU A 6 23.67 -60.53 -39.33
N SER A 7 22.73 -59.91 -40.07
CA SER A 7 22.75 -59.09 -41.28
C SER A 7 21.36 -58.52 -41.64
N ARG A 8 21.37 -57.41 -42.43
CA ARG A 8 20.36 -56.84 -43.35
C ARG A 8 19.05 -56.25 -42.80
N LEU A 9 18.92 -54.91 -42.90
CA LEU A 9 17.92 -54.16 -43.68
C LEU A 9 18.19 -52.63 -43.54
N ARG A 10 17.88 -51.86 -44.59
CA ARG A 10 18.10 -50.39 -44.67
C ARG A 10 17.34 -49.63 -43.56
N PRO A 11 17.83 -48.45 -43.13
CA PRO A 11 17.09 -47.24 -43.48
C PRO A 11 17.98 -46.08 -43.98
N SER A 12 17.34 -45.29 -44.84
CA SER A 12 17.73 -44.00 -45.39
C SER A 12 17.98 -42.95 -44.30
N ALA A 13 19.17 -42.34 -44.36
CA ALA A 13 19.49 -41.11 -43.65
C ALA A 13 18.76 -39.92 -44.29
N PRO A 14 18.25 -38.99 -43.47
CA PRO A 14 18.53 -37.59 -43.72
C PRO A 14 18.96 -36.90 -42.42
N TRP A 15 20.27 -36.92 -42.17
CA TRP A 15 20.94 -35.88 -41.38
C TRP A 15 21.38 -34.82 -42.39
N LEU A 16 20.63 -33.72 -42.52
CA LEU A 16 21.08 -32.44 -43.11
C LEU A 16 19.99 -31.33 -43.14
N ALA A 17 18.93 -31.39 -42.33
CA ALA A 17 17.94 -30.30 -42.22
C ALA A 17 18.00 -29.50 -40.90
N GLY A 18 18.85 -29.91 -39.94
CA GLY A 18 18.95 -29.28 -38.61
C GLY A 18 20.00 -28.17 -38.46
N LEU A 19 20.84 -27.93 -39.47
CA LEU A 19 21.87 -26.88 -39.42
C LEU A 19 21.57 -25.65 -40.30
N SER A 20 20.49 -25.69 -41.08
CA SER A 20 20.10 -24.58 -41.98
C SER A 20 19.12 -23.60 -41.35
N LEU A 21 18.47 -23.95 -40.22
CA LEU A 21 17.61 -23.03 -39.45
C LEU A 21 18.34 -22.30 -38.31
N ALA A 22 19.50 -22.79 -37.86
CA ALA A 22 20.35 -22.11 -36.88
C ALA A 22 21.34 -21.11 -37.51
N LEU A 23 21.49 -21.11 -38.84
CA LEU A 23 22.33 -20.18 -39.60
C LEU A 23 21.52 -19.13 -40.39
N LEU A 24 20.19 -19.17 -40.32
CA LEU A 24 19.29 -18.11 -40.81
C LEU A 24 18.78 -17.19 -39.70
N SER A 25 19.08 -17.50 -38.43
CA SER A 25 18.92 -16.62 -37.27
C SER A 25 20.20 -15.83 -36.93
N ALA A 26 21.25 -15.95 -37.74
CA ALA A 26 22.42 -15.09 -37.67
C ALA A 26 22.20 -13.82 -38.53
N THR A 27 21.84 -12.73 -37.84
CA THR A 27 22.15 -11.34 -38.21
C THR A 27 21.60 -10.84 -39.56
N LEU A 28 20.28 -10.63 -39.64
CA LEU A 28 19.82 -9.29 -40.02
C LEU A 28 19.70 -8.54 -38.71
N ALA A 29 20.80 -7.91 -38.28
CA ALA A 29 20.64 -6.79 -37.36
C ALA A 29 19.75 -5.79 -38.10
N GLN A 30 18.45 -5.75 -37.80
CA GLN A 30 17.60 -4.65 -38.23
C GLN A 30 18.34 -3.39 -37.79
N ALA A 31 18.74 -2.59 -38.76
CA ALA A 31 19.36 -1.31 -38.47
C ALA A 31 18.37 -0.55 -37.58
N LYS A 32 18.84 -0.03 -36.43
CA LYS A 32 18.01 0.83 -35.58
C LYS A 32 17.43 1.96 -36.44
N PRO A 33 16.13 2.28 -36.32
CA PRO A 33 15.44 3.18 -37.25
C PRO A 33 16.08 4.55 -37.23
N GLN A 34 16.50 5.12 -38.36
CA GLN A 34 17.20 6.41 -38.38
C GLN A 34 16.29 7.53 -37.83
N ILE A 35 16.63 8.07 -36.65
CA ILE A 35 15.88 9.15 -36.02
C ILE A 35 16.40 10.50 -36.48
N THR A 36 15.49 11.40 -36.83
CA THR A 36 15.77 12.80 -37.13
C THR A 36 14.72 13.71 -36.49
N ALA A 37 15.09 14.95 -36.19
CA ALA A 37 14.18 15.96 -35.65
C ALA A 37 14.18 17.20 -36.55
N VAL A 38 13.00 17.75 -36.84
CA VAL A 38 12.81 18.92 -37.70
C VAL A 38 11.97 19.98 -36.96
N PRO A 39 12.34 21.27 -36.97
CA PRO A 39 11.53 22.31 -36.35
C PRO A 39 10.13 22.41 -36.97
N SER A 40 9.10 22.55 -36.13
CA SER A 40 7.71 22.81 -36.54
C SER A 40 7.38 24.28 -36.29
N GLY A 41 8.08 25.18 -37.00
CA GLY A 41 8.02 26.62 -36.76
C GLY A 41 8.43 26.98 -35.33
N ASN A 42 7.75 27.94 -34.73
CA ASN A 42 8.00 28.41 -33.36
C ASN A 42 7.21 27.63 -32.30
N GLN A 43 6.49 26.58 -32.70
CA GLN A 43 5.55 25.84 -31.85
C GLN A 43 6.11 24.53 -31.32
N GLY A 44 7.27 24.06 -31.77
CA GLY A 44 7.78 22.74 -31.38
C GLY A 44 8.67 22.11 -32.45
N PHE A 45 8.70 20.77 -32.48
CA PHE A 45 9.46 19.98 -33.45
C PHE A 45 8.79 18.64 -33.75
N ASP A 46 9.07 18.11 -34.93
CA ASP A 46 8.61 16.81 -35.41
C ASP A 46 9.77 15.81 -35.40
N VAL A 47 9.52 14.62 -34.88
CA VAL A 47 10.49 13.52 -34.86
C VAL A 47 10.07 12.45 -35.85
N TYR A 48 11.02 12.06 -36.70
CA TYR A 48 10.83 11.06 -37.75
C TYR A 48 11.69 9.83 -37.48
N ALA A 49 11.13 8.65 -37.71
CA ALA A 49 11.84 7.38 -37.75
C ALA A 49 11.81 6.84 -39.18
N ASP A 50 12.98 6.65 -39.79
CA ASP A 50 13.12 6.22 -41.19
C ASP A 50 12.29 7.07 -42.19
N GLY A 51 12.16 8.37 -41.89
CA GLY A 51 11.41 9.33 -42.70
C GLY A 51 9.89 9.36 -42.47
N ALA A 52 9.35 8.50 -41.61
CA ALA A 52 7.95 8.54 -41.18
C ALA A 52 7.81 9.39 -39.90
N LEU A 53 6.82 10.29 -39.86
CA LEU A 53 6.51 11.08 -38.66
C LEU A 53 6.00 10.13 -37.56
N VAL A 54 6.70 10.08 -36.44
CA VAL A 54 6.34 9.21 -35.31
C VAL A 54 5.94 9.98 -34.07
N ALA A 55 6.54 11.16 -33.83
CA ALA A 55 6.23 11.96 -32.65
C ALA A 55 6.23 13.47 -32.99
N PRO A 56 5.05 14.09 -33.16
CA PRO A 56 4.93 15.53 -33.24
C PRO A 56 4.91 16.12 -31.82
N LEU A 57 5.96 16.85 -31.42
CA LEU A 57 6.03 17.53 -30.13
C LEU A 57 5.72 19.02 -30.26
N ARG A 58 4.85 19.56 -29.40
CA ARG A 58 4.45 20.98 -29.41
C ARG A 58 4.59 21.62 -28.03
N LEU A 59 4.98 22.90 -28.01
CA LEU A 59 5.00 23.78 -26.85
C LEU A 59 3.55 24.17 -26.49
N ALA A 60 2.94 23.34 -25.63
CA ALA A 60 1.52 23.40 -25.28
C ALA A 60 0.54 23.21 -26.47
N ALA A 61 -0.71 22.84 -26.15
CA ALA A 61 -1.78 22.79 -27.13
C ALA A 61 -2.16 24.22 -27.60
N ASN A 62 -2.82 24.33 -28.76
CA ASN A 62 -3.20 25.60 -29.40
C ASN A 62 -2.04 26.57 -29.75
N GLY A 63 -0.78 26.12 -29.66
CA GLY A 63 0.38 27.01 -29.68
C GLY A 63 0.30 28.07 -28.57
N ALA A 64 -0.22 27.68 -27.40
CA ALA A 64 -0.35 28.55 -26.24
C ALA A 64 1.01 29.02 -25.72
N ILE A 65 2.07 28.25 -25.97
CA ILE A 65 3.47 28.65 -25.76
C ILE A 65 4.18 28.64 -27.12
N LEU A 66 5.01 29.64 -27.35
CA LEU A 66 5.82 29.82 -28.54
C LEU A 66 7.27 30.12 -28.15
N ALA A 67 8.21 29.76 -29.02
CA ALA A 67 9.60 30.17 -28.90
C ALA A 67 9.89 31.37 -29.83
N ASP A 68 10.66 32.33 -29.35
CA ASP A 68 11.14 33.44 -30.19
C ASP A 68 12.42 33.07 -30.97
N SER A 69 13.17 32.09 -30.49
CA SER A 69 14.39 31.59 -31.13
C SER A 69 14.34 30.07 -31.32
N VAL A 70 14.67 29.62 -32.53
CA VAL A 70 14.75 28.20 -32.89
C VAL A 70 16.11 27.93 -33.52
N VAL A 71 16.95 27.18 -32.82
CA VAL A 71 18.27 26.76 -33.31
C VAL A 71 18.20 25.28 -33.65
N SER A 72 18.55 24.91 -34.88
CA SER A 72 18.55 23.51 -35.35
C SER A 72 19.85 23.17 -36.05
N ASN A 73 20.38 21.99 -35.77
CA ASN A 73 21.54 21.40 -36.42
C ASN A 73 21.42 19.86 -36.44
N ALA A 74 22.41 19.16 -36.99
CA ALA A 74 22.41 17.70 -37.07
C ALA A 74 22.37 16.98 -35.70
N ALA A 75 22.76 17.66 -34.62
CA ALA A 75 22.76 17.12 -33.27
C ALA A 75 21.44 17.36 -32.52
N GLY A 76 20.54 18.22 -33.02
CA GLY A 76 19.28 18.51 -32.33
C GLY A 76 18.64 19.87 -32.63
N ILE A 77 17.64 20.20 -31.81
CA ILE A 77 16.88 21.46 -31.86
C ILE A 77 16.80 22.06 -30.45
N THR A 78 16.96 23.38 -30.35
CA THR A 78 16.72 24.16 -29.13
C THR A 78 15.72 25.29 -29.43
N LEU A 79 14.64 25.33 -28.65
CA LEU A 79 13.61 26.35 -28.61
C LEU A 79 13.86 27.22 -27.37
N SER A 80 14.11 28.51 -27.53
CA SER A 80 14.37 29.45 -26.42
C SER A 80 13.67 30.79 -26.61
N GLY A 81 13.67 31.61 -25.56
CA GLY A 81 12.83 32.81 -25.52
C GLY A 81 11.36 32.40 -25.49
N LEU A 82 10.99 31.55 -24.54
CA LEU A 82 9.62 31.04 -24.42
C LEU A 82 8.68 32.18 -24.03
N ARG A 83 7.51 32.24 -24.68
CA ARG A 83 6.45 33.19 -24.35
C ARG A 83 5.09 32.57 -24.56
N ALA A 84 4.10 33.04 -23.81
CA ALA A 84 2.72 32.69 -24.09
C ALA A 84 2.18 33.45 -25.32
N LYS A 85 1.17 32.85 -25.97
CA LYS A 85 0.40 33.48 -27.06
C LYS A 85 -0.29 34.76 -26.59
N ASP A 86 -0.85 34.74 -25.37
CA ASP A 86 -1.19 35.94 -24.60
C ASP A 86 -0.10 36.16 -23.55
N SER A 87 0.69 37.22 -23.71
CA SER A 87 1.80 37.56 -22.81
C SER A 87 1.38 37.85 -21.36
N LEU A 88 0.09 38.06 -21.10
CA LEU A 88 -0.45 38.25 -19.75
C LEU A 88 -0.78 36.92 -19.05
N ALA A 89 -0.85 35.81 -19.79
CA ALA A 89 -1.17 34.50 -19.23
C ALA A 89 -0.02 33.93 -18.41
N VAL A 90 1.20 33.96 -18.95
CA VAL A 90 2.41 33.53 -18.24
C VAL A 90 3.64 34.23 -18.82
N THR A 91 4.57 34.61 -17.95
CA THR A 91 5.89 35.13 -18.31
C THR A 91 6.98 34.16 -17.88
N PHE A 92 7.93 33.92 -18.77
CA PHE A 92 9.04 32.98 -18.56
C PHE A 92 10.35 33.72 -18.29
N ALA A 93 11.32 33.06 -17.67
CA ALA A 93 12.67 33.59 -17.52
C ALA A 93 13.40 33.58 -18.87
N ALA A 94 14.36 34.49 -19.04
CA ALA A 94 15.06 34.68 -20.31
C ALA A 94 15.92 33.46 -20.73
N ASP A 95 16.33 32.63 -19.78
CA ASP A 95 17.13 31.43 -20.00
C ASP A 95 16.31 30.14 -20.07
N ASP A 96 14.98 30.24 -20.14
CA ASP A 96 14.08 29.10 -20.31
C ASP A 96 14.15 28.52 -21.74
N PHE A 97 14.08 27.20 -21.85
CA PHE A 97 14.20 26.48 -23.12
C PHE A 97 13.51 25.12 -23.11
N VAL A 98 13.25 24.61 -24.31
CA VAL A 98 12.97 23.18 -24.58
C VAL A 98 13.89 22.74 -25.71
N SER A 99 14.54 21.59 -25.56
CA SER A 99 15.49 21.08 -26.55
C SER A 99 15.38 19.58 -26.72
N ILE A 100 15.72 19.10 -27.93
CA ILE A 100 15.90 17.69 -28.24
C ILE A 100 17.31 17.49 -28.79
N SER A 101 18.04 16.54 -28.22
CA SER A 101 19.33 16.07 -28.73
C SER A 101 19.13 14.72 -29.42
N VAL A 102 19.55 14.60 -30.68
CA VAL A 102 19.48 13.34 -31.44
C VAL A 102 20.89 12.75 -31.49
N PRO A 103 21.13 11.57 -30.88
CA PRO A 103 22.46 10.95 -30.89
C PRO A 103 22.87 10.55 -32.31
N ALA A 104 24.17 10.69 -32.64
CA ALA A 104 24.71 10.28 -33.93
C ALA A 104 24.45 8.78 -34.18
N PRO A 105 24.29 8.32 -35.45
CA PRO A 105 24.15 6.91 -35.76
C PRO A 105 25.35 6.13 -35.20
N PRO A 106 25.16 4.94 -34.59
CA PRO A 106 26.28 4.22 -34.01
C PRO A 106 27.23 3.79 -35.13
N VAL A 107 28.50 4.19 -35.03
CA VAL A 107 29.55 3.66 -35.89
C VAL A 107 29.77 2.21 -35.47
N ALA A 108 29.52 1.28 -36.39
CA ALA A 108 29.54 -0.15 -36.15
C ALA A 108 30.90 -0.61 -35.59
N THR A 109 30.96 -0.85 -34.27
CA THR A 109 31.70 -1.93 -33.59
C THR A 109 31.52 -1.91 -32.07
N ASN A 110 30.99 -0.82 -31.47
CA ASN A 110 30.66 -0.73 -30.03
C ASN A 110 29.59 0.37 -29.78
N ALA A 111 28.35 0.15 -30.25
CA ALA A 111 27.27 1.10 -30.02
C ALA A 111 26.87 1.11 -28.52
N PRO A 112 26.82 2.27 -27.84
CA PRO A 112 26.21 2.36 -26.51
C PRO A 112 24.77 1.87 -26.53
N THR A 113 24.32 1.26 -25.43
CA THR A 113 22.95 0.74 -25.22
C THR A 113 21.85 1.81 -25.23
N GLY A 114 22.18 3.11 -25.28
CA GLY A 114 21.24 4.23 -25.39
C GLY A 114 21.36 5.00 -26.69
N TRP A 115 20.54 4.65 -27.68
CA TRP A 115 20.44 5.36 -28.96
C TRP A 115 19.08 6.07 -29.07
N GLN A 116 18.75 6.88 -28.07
CA GLN A 116 17.43 7.51 -27.96
C GLN A 116 17.57 9.03 -27.91
N PRO A 117 16.68 9.78 -28.57
CA PRO A 117 16.68 11.23 -28.42
C PRO A 117 16.42 11.63 -26.97
N ILE A 118 17.15 12.63 -26.49
CA ILE A 118 16.97 13.18 -25.13
C ILE A 118 16.31 14.53 -25.25
N VAL A 119 15.18 14.71 -24.56
CA VAL A 119 14.51 16.00 -24.43
C VAL A 119 14.90 16.62 -23.08
N ARG A 120 15.33 17.89 -23.10
CA ARG A 120 15.64 18.67 -21.90
C ARG A 120 14.83 19.95 -21.90
N PHE A 121 14.37 20.36 -20.73
CA PHE A 121 13.63 21.60 -20.58
C PHE A 121 13.99 22.31 -19.29
N LYS A 122 13.85 23.63 -19.33
CA LYS A 122 13.84 24.53 -18.16
C LYS A 122 12.77 25.59 -18.42
N LEU A 123 11.79 25.67 -17.53
CA LEU A 123 10.75 26.70 -17.56
C LEU A 123 10.61 27.30 -16.17
N THR A 124 10.59 28.62 -16.10
CA THR A 124 10.47 29.40 -14.87
C THR A 124 9.30 30.37 -15.05
N PRO A 125 8.05 29.94 -14.81
CA PRO A 125 6.89 30.83 -14.84
C PRO A 125 7.04 31.89 -13.74
N THR A 126 7.53 33.08 -14.09
CA THR A 126 7.80 34.17 -13.14
C THR A 126 6.51 34.88 -12.68
N ASN A 127 5.48 34.85 -13.53
CA ASN A 127 4.14 35.32 -13.23
C ASN A 127 3.14 34.43 -13.98
N PHE A 128 2.00 34.14 -13.35
CA PHE A 128 0.95 33.30 -13.93
C PHE A 128 -0.43 33.92 -13.67
N ASN A 129 -1.26 34.02 -14.71
CA ASN A 129 -2.63 34.49 -14.61
C ASN A 129 -3.60 33.43 -15.13
N THR A 130 -4.31 32.80 -14.21
CA THR A 130 -5.27 31.73 -14.49
C THR A 130 -6.35 32.11 -15.48
N ASN A 131 -6.92 33.32 -15.38
CA ASN A 131 -8.01 33.74 -16.27
C ASN A 131 -7.53 33.92 -17.71
N HIS A 132 -6.35 34.51 -17.89
CA HIS A 132 -5.75 34.68 -19.21
C HIS A 132 -5.29 33.34 -19.79
N TRP A 133 -4.76 32.43 -18.97
CA TRP A 133 -4.44 31.07 -19.41
C TRP A 133 -5.67 30.33 -19.91
N LEU A 134 -6.75 30.32 -19.13
CA LEU A 134 -8.02 29.69 -19.51
C LEU A 134 -8.61 30.29 -20.79
N ALA A 135 -8.46 31.59 -21.02
CA ALA A 135 -8.93 32.24 -22.25
C ALA A 135 -8.22 31.74 -23.53
N LEU A 136 -7.07 31.09 -23.41
CA LEU A 136 -6.39 30.43 -24.55
C LEU A 136 -7.09 29.14 -24.98
N PHE A 137 -8.04 28.62 -24.20
CA PHE A 137 -8.70 27.32 -24.39
C PHE A 137 -10.23 27.46 -24.34
N PRO A 138 -10.87 27.98 -25.41
CA PRO A 138 -12.31 28.23 -25.41
C PRO A 138 -13.19 26.97 -25.32
N ASP A 139 -12.64 25.79 -25.64
CA ASP A 139 -13.35 24.51 -25.65
C ASP A 139 -13.51 23.88 -24.25
N GLY A 140 -12.89 24.47 -23.23
CA GLY A 140 -12.99 24.02 -21.85
C GLY A 140 -11.72 24.30 -21.03
N PRO A 141 -11.79 24.21 -19.70
CA PRO A 141 -10.63 24.45 -18.84
C PRO A 141 -9.48 23.50 -19.16
N ALA A 142 -8.24 23.97 -19.02
CA ALA A 142 -7.03 23.19 -19.28
C ALA A 142 -5.96 23.50 -18.21
N PRO A 143 -5.12 22.53 -17.84
CA PRO A 143 -4.05 22.77 -16.88
C PRO A 143 -2.94 23.60 -17.52
N PHE A 144 -2.04 24.17 -16.72
CA PHE A 144 -0.78 24.65 -17.28
C PHE A 144 0.03 23.45 -17.77
N HIS A 145 0.21 23.35 -19.08
CA HIS A 145 0.95 22.30 -19.75
C HIS A 145 1.87 22.93 -20.78
N PHE A 146 3.07 22.37 -20.96
CA PHE A 146 4.14 23.03 -21.70
C PHE A 146 4.79 22.17 -22.78
N LEU A 147 4.52 20.88 -22.80
CA LEU A 147 4.98 19.98 -23.85
C LEU A 147 3.94 18.89 -24.11
N VAL A 148 3.52 18.73 -25.37
CA VAL A 148 2.53 17.73 -25.77
C VAL A 148 3.02 16.89 -26.94
N CYS A 149 2.58 15.62 -27.01
CA CYS A 149 2.79 14.75 -28.16
C CYS A 149 1.47 14.07 -28.54
N SER A 150 1.04 14.23 -29.79
CA SER A 150 -0.22 13.67 -30.30
C SER A 150 0.00 12.44 -31.18
N MET A 151 -0.88 11.46 -31.04
CA MET A 151 -0.98 10.29 -31.90
C MET A 151 -2.47 9.95 -32.11
N PRO A 152 -3.12 10.53 -33.14
CA PRO A 152 -4.56 10.35 -33.36
C PRO A 152 -5.04 8.90 -33.46
N THR A 153 -4.18 7.96 -33.84
CA THR A 153 -4.52 6.53 -34.02
C THR A 153 -4.24 5.67 -32.78
N ALA A 154 -3.67 6.25 -31.71
CA ALA A 154 -3.34 5.49 -30.51
C ALA A 154 -4.60 4.85 -29.91
N GLN A 155 -4.54 3.55 -29.66
CA GLN A 155 -5.61 2.80 -29.00
C GLN A 155 -5.44 2.79 -27.48
N VAL A 156 -4.21 2.97 -27.02
CA VAL A 156 -3.84 2.93 -25.60
C VAL A 156 -3.01 4.16 -25.26
N TRP A 157 -3.28 4.77 -24.10
CA TRP A 157 -2.32 5.65 -23.46
C TRP A 157 -1.71 4.93 -22.25
N HIS A 158 -0.40 5.03 -22.13
CA HIS A 158 0.38 4.49 -21.03
C HIS A 158 0.63 5.60 -20.03
N GLN A 159 0.34 5.39 -18.74
CA GLN A 159 0.67 6.33 -17.68
C GLN A 159 0.92 5.54 -16.39
N ARG A 160 2.03 5.82 -15.69
CA ARG A 160 2.43 5.14 -14.44
C ARG A 160 2.78 3.65 -14.58
N GLY A 161 2.72 3.07 -15.78
CA GLY A 161 2.74 1.63 -16.01
C GLY A 161 1.42 1.12 -16.58
N TRP A 162 0.30 1.77 -16.23
CA TRP A 162 -1.02 1.32 -16.65
C TRP A 162 -1.32 1.64 -18.11
N LEU A 163 -1.84 0.63 -18.80
CA LEU A 163 -2.29 0.70 -20.19
C LEU A 163 -3.80 0.95 -20.21
N ASN A 164 -4.18 2.20 -20.45
CA ASN A 164 -5.57 2.64 -20.47
C ASN A 164 -6.07 2.80 -21.91
N ALA A 165 -7.30 2.42 -22.18
CA ALA A 165 -7.89 2.57 -23.51
C ALA A 165 -8.21 4.03 -23.83
N THR A 166 -7.68 4.56 -24.94
CA THR A 166 -8.08 5.89 -25.44
C THR A 166 -9.55 5.85 -25.90
N PRO A 167 -10.25 6.99 -25.97
CA PRO A 167 -11.59 7.03 -26.55
C PRO A 167 -11.68 6.65 -28.03
N PHE A 168 -10.55 6.49 -28.72
CA PHE A 168 -10.52 5.88 -30.05
C PHE A 168 -10.83 4.37 -29.99
N ALA A 169 -10.34 3.67 -28.98
CA ALA A 169 -10.58 2.25 -28.75
C ALA A 169 -11.80 1.98 -27.87
N ASP A 170 -11.91 2.70 -26.75
CA ASP A 170 -13.01 2.59 -25.80
C ASP A 170 -13.27 3.95 -25.10
N PRO A 171 -14.41 4.61 -25.34
CA PRO A 171 -14.72 5.90 -24.72
C PRO A 171 -15.07 5.81 -23.24
N PHE A 172 -15.31 4.60 -22.70
CA PHE A 172 -15.83 4.46 -21.35
C PHE A 172 -14.89 5.03 -20.27
N PRO A 173 -13.61 4.60 -20.16
CA PRO A 173 -12.76 4.96 -19.03
C PRO A 173 -12.65 6.47 -18.82
N LEU A 174 -12.52 7.24 -19.90
CA LEU A 174 -12.30 8.69 -19.80
C LEU A 174 -13.57 9.52 -19.97
N LEU A 175 -14.46 9.19 -20.91
CA LEU A 175 -15.56 10.08 -21.31
C LEU A 175 -16.91 9.69 -20.71
N GLN A 176 -17.16 8.41 -20.43
CA GLN A 176 -18.50 7.92 -20.07
C GLN A 176 -18.58 7.37 -18.64
N ASP A 177 -17.46 7.12 -17.98
CA ASP A 177 -17.44 6.73 -16.57
C ASP A 177 -18.00 7.85 -15.69
N VAL A 178 -19.10 7.58 -14.99
CA VAL A 178 -19.72 8.55 -14.08
C VAL A 178 -19.47 8.25 -12.62
N HIS A 179 -18.89 7.09 -12.27
CA HIS A 179 -18.63 6.55 -10.93
C HIS A 179 -19.17 7.42 -9.78
N THR A 180 -20.46 7.27 -9.44
CA THR A 180 -21.16 8.02 -8.36
C THR A 180 -20.95 9.55 -8.32
N GLY A 181 -20.66 10.18 -9.46
CA GLY A 181 -20.35 11.60 -9.60
C GLY A 181 -18.86 11.96 -9.53
N SER A 182 -17.99 10.98 -9.27
CA SER A 182 -16.54 11.11 -9.10
C SER A 182 -15.81 10.12 -10.04
N PRO A 183 -15.59 10.50 -11.31
CA PRO A 183 -14.98 9.63 -12.31
C PRO A 183 -13.59 9.17 -11.89
N GLU A 184 -13.21 7.94 -12.25
CA GLU A 184 -11.97 7.32 -11.77
C GLU A 184 -10.73 7.75 -12.53
N ILE A 185 -10.87 8.05 -13.82
CA ILE A 185 -9.74 8.37 -14.69
C ILE A 185 -9.71 9.85 -15.06
N SER A 186 -10.87 10.45 -15.36
CA SER A 186 -10.90 11.87 -15.73
C SER A 186 -10.70 12.77 -14.53
N CYS A 187 -10.15 13.97 -14.75
CA CYS A 187 -10.18 15.01 -13.73
C CYS A 187 -11.63 15.50 -13.47
N LEU A 188 -11.82 16.25 -12.39
CA LEU A 188 -13.15 16.70 -11.95
C LEU A 188 -13.68 17.92 -12.73
N TRP A 189 -12.83 18.57 -13.52
CA TRP A 189 -13.13 19.87 -14.16
C TRP A 189 -13.23 19.81 -15.69
N ASN A 190 -12.74 18.76 -16.35
CA ASN A 190 -12.90 18.57 -17.80
C ASN A 190 -12.76 17.08 -18.19
N ARG A 191 -13.83 16.51 -18.76
CA ARG A 191 -13.87 15.09 -19.17
C ARG A 191 -12.89 14.70 -20.27
N ASN A 192 -12.33 15.66 -21.00
CA ASN A 192 -11.30 15.35 -21.99
C ASN A 192 -9.93 15.07 -21.37
N TRP A 193 -9.71 15.38 -20.09
CA TRP A 193 -8.42 15.24 -19.42
C TRP A 193 -8.45 14.13 -18.38
N SER A 194 -7.39 13.32 -18.34
CA SER A 194 -7.12 12.44 -17.21
C SER A 194 -6.77 13.24 -15.95
N TYR A 195 -6.76 12.61 -14.78
CA TYR A 195 -6.09 13.14 -13.59
C TYR A 195 -4.61 13.48 -13.87
N ILE A 196 -4.03 14.35 -13.05
CA ILE A 196 -2.71 14.97 -13.27
C ILE A 196 -1.72 14.53 -12.18
N CYS A 197 -1.11 13.36 -12.35
CA CYS A 197 -0.21 12.76 -11.36
C CYS A 197 1.26 13.17 -11.61
N PRO A 198 2.03 13.57 -10.57
CA PRO A 198 3.45 13.88 -10.67
C PRO A 198 4.27 12.61 -10.94
N VAL A 199 5.36 12.72 -11.70
CA VAL A 199 6.24 11.58 -12.02
C VAL A 199 6.81 10.93 -10.75
N GLY A 200 7.00 11.68 -9.66
CA GLY A 200 7.37 11.11 -8.35
C GLY A 200 6.35 10.08 -7.83
N GLY A 201 5.06 10.25 -8.13
CA GLY A 201 4.00 9.28 -7.80
C GLY A 201 3.90 8.10 -8.78
N HIS A 202 4.77 7.99 -9.78
CA HIS A 202 4.70 6.92 -10.78
C HIS A 202 5.60 5.73 -10.40
N PRO A 203 5.08 4.48 -10.31
CA PRO A 203 5.95 3.31 -10.19
C PRO A 203 6.83 3.13 -11.43
N ILE A 204 6.25 3.21 -12.62
CA ILE A 204 6.99 3.32 -13.89
C ILE A 204 6.97 4.80 -14.34
N PRO A 205 8.11 5.54 -14.30
CA PRO A 205 8.18 6.98 -14.56
C PRO A 205 8.03 7.31 -16.05
N MET A 206 6.86 7.02 -16.60
CA MET A 206 6.57 7.08 -18.03
C MET A 206 5.14 7.52 -18.31
N ILE A 207 4.99 8.31 -19.37
CA ILE A 207 3.72 8.55 -20.06
C ILE A 207 3.91 8.33 -21.57
N GLY A 208 2.95 7.71 -22.25
CA GLY A 208 3.09 7.32 -23.65
C GLY A 208 1.77 7.07 -24.39
N LEU A 209 1.88 6.86 -25.70
CA LEU A 209 0.78 6.50 -26.61
C LEU A 209 1.21 5.27 -27.41
N TRP A 210 0.29 4.32 -27.57
CA TRP A 210 0.52 3.07 -28.29
C TRP A 210 -0.57 2.82 -29.34
N ASP A 211 -0.14 2.60 -30.57
CA ASP A 211 -0.94 2.06 -31.66
C ASP A 211 -0.46 0.63 -31.97
N PRO A 212 -1.06 -0.40 -31.35
CA PRO A 212 -0.68 -1.79 -31.57
C PRO A 212 -0.93 -2.26 -33.00
N ALA A 213 -1.87 -1.65 -33.74
CA ALA A 213 -2.13 -2.03 -35.13
C ALA A 213 -1.04 -1.50 -36.08
N ALA A 214 -0.41 -0.38 -35.73
CA ALA A 214 0.72 0.19 -36.45
C ALA A 214 2.09 -0.23 -35.90
N ASN A 215 2.12 -1.08 -34.87
CA ASN A 215 3.32 -1.45 -34.10
C ASN A 215 4.10 -0.22 -33.57
N LEU A 216 3.43 0.90 -33.29
CA LEU A 216 4.07 2.17 -32.96
C LEU A 216 3.81 2.57 -31.51
N TYR A 217 4.88 2.77 -30.75
CA TYR A 217 4.85 3.34 -29.41
C TYR A 217 5.73 4.59 -29.31
N VAL A 218 5.21 5.61 -28.64
CA VAL A 218 5.96 6.82 -28.28
C VAL A 218 5.73 7.16 -26.82
N GLY A 219 6.80 7.41 -26.06
CA GLY A 219 6.68 7.75 -24.63
C GLY A 219 7.80 8.63 -24.09
N TYR A 220 7.51 9.33 -23.00
CA TYR A 220 8.44 10.15 -22.23
C TYR A 220 8.98 9.31 -21.07
N ASP A 221 10.23 8.88 -21.15
CA ASP A 221 10.88 8.02 -20.14
C ASP A 221 11.76 8.84 -19.20
N PHE A 222 11.29 9.04 -17.97
CA PHE A 222 12.02 9.78 -16.94
C PHE A 222 12.90 8.88 -16.06
N GLN A 223 13.05 7.59 -16.37
CA GLN A 223 13.88 6.69 -15.57
C GLN A 223 15.35 7.13 -15.48
N GLY A 224 15.84 7.79 -16.54
CA GLY A 224 17.17 8.37 -16.53
C GLY A 224 17.32 9.48 -15.49
N ALA A 225 16.36 10.40 -15.42
CA ALA A 225 16.35 11.47 -14.42
C ALA A 225 16.21 10.90 -13.00
N ARG A 226 15.30 9.93 -12.82
CA ARG A 226 15.09 9.24 -11.53
C ARG A 226 16.37 8.57 -11.02
N ALA A 227 17.07 7.87 -11.90
CA ALA A 227 18.28 7.15 -11.55
C ALA A 227 19.50 8.06 -11.29
N SER A 228 19.43 9.36 -11.62
CA SER A 228 20.57 10.29 -11.53
C SER A 228 20.35 11.51 -10.64
N ASP A 229 19.36 12.36 -10.94
CA ASP A 229 19.22 13.69 -10.33
C ASP A 229 17.85 13.96 -9.70
N GLN A 230 16.87 13.05 -9.88
CA GLN A 230 15.50 13.15 -9.39
C GLN A 230 14.78 14.46 -9.77
N SER A 231 15.23 15.12 -10.84
CA SER A 231 14.67 16.39 -11.30
C SER A 231 13.21 16.25 -11.78
N GLU A 232 12.78 15.04 -12.10
CA GLU A 232 11.46 14.73 -12.63
C GLU A 232 10.35 14.73 -11.57
N ARG A 233 10.67 14.56 -10.29
CA ARG A 233 9.70 14.15 -9.26
C ARG A 233 8.43 15.02 -9.18
N TYR A 234 8.54 16.32 -9.41
CA TYR A 234 7.40 17.26 -9.38
C TYR A 234 6.83 17.63 -10.77
N ILE A 235 7.40 17.10 -11.85
CA ILE A 235 6.82 17.24 -13.18
C ILE A 235 5.58 16.37 -13.25
N ALA A 236 4.44 16.95 -13.64
CA ALA A 236 3.20 16.21 -13.74
C ALA A 236 2.89 15.79 -15.16
N THR A 237 2.08 14.75 -15.29
CA THR A 237 1.70 14.19 -16.59
C THR A 237 0.19 14.02 -16.68
N ALA A 238 -0.36 14.17 -17.89
CA ALA A 238 -1.77 13.93 -18.16
C ALA A 238 -1.98 13.49 -19.61
N TYR A 239 -3.04 12.74 -19.85
CA TYR A 239 -3.57 12.46 -21.17
C TYR A 239 -4.76 13.37 -21.47
N CYS A 240 -4.90 13.77 -22.73
CA CYS A 240 -6.04 14.53 -23.23
C CYS A 240 -6.61 13.93 -24.52
N TRP A 241 -7.92 13.69 -24.52
CA TRP A 241 -8.65 13.22 -25.71
C TRP A 241 -8.72 14.28 -26.80
N SER A 242 -9.12 15.51 -26.44
CA SER A 242 -9.33 16.59 -27.40
C SER A 242 -9.26 17.96 -26.72
N GLN A 243 -8.41 18.85 -27.25
CA GLN A 243 -8.34 20.26 -26.84
C GLN A 243 -7.77 21.10 -27.99
N ALA A 244 -8.48 22.19 -28.36
CA ALA A 244 -7.98 23.21 -29.30
C ALA A 244 -7.40 22.64 -30.61
N GLY A 245 -8.10 21.67 -31.21
CA GLY A 245 -7.75 21.06 -32.49
C GLY A 245 -6.73 19.92 -32.43
N LEU A 246 -6.10 19.65 -31.29
CA LEU A 246 -5.33 18.43 -31.07
C LEU A 246 -6.21 17.34 -30.47
N THR A 247 -6.03 16.11 -30.92
CA THR A 247 -6.68 14.92 -30.37
C THR A 247 -5.65 13.85 -30.01
N ASN A 248 -6.00 12.99 -29.05
CA ASN A 248 -5.17 11.90 -28.53
C ASN A 248 -3.73 12.36 -28.24
N PHE A 249 -3.52 13.14 -27.18
CA PHE A 249 -2.19 13.61 -26.82
C PHE A 249 -1.86 13.42 -25.36
N ILE A 250 -0.59 13.17 -25.08
CA ILE A 250 -0.01 13.19 -23.74
C ILE A 250 0.66 14.54 -23.49
N ALA A 251 0.69 14.98 -22.23
CA ALA A 251 1.18 16.29 -21.85
C ALA A 251 2.08 16.22 -20.61
N LEU A 252 3.11 17.08 -20.57
CA LEU A 252 3.78 17.51 -19.35
C LEU A 252 3.06 18.76 -18.80
N ALA A 253 2.74 18.73 -17.52
CA ALA A 253 1.96 19.72 -16.81
C ALA A 253 2.60 20.11 -15.46
N TYR A 254 2.18 21.24 -14.91
CA TYR A 254 2.55 21.67 -13.56
C TYR A 254 1.55 22.70 -13.01
N PRO A 255 1.22 22.68 -11.71
CA PRO A 255 1.49 21.62 -10.73
C PRO A 255 0.70 20.34 -11.03
N TYR A 256 0.85 19.33 -10.18
CA TYR A 256 -0.06 18.18 -10.15
C TYR A 256 -1.45 18.59 -9.61
N GLY A 257 -2.46 17.74 -9.81
CA GLY A 257 -3.87 18.06 -9.55
C GLY A 257 -4.32 17.98 -8.07
N GLY A 258 -3.56 18.52 -7.13
CA GLY A 258 -3.99 18.59 -5.71
C GLY A 258 -4.28 17.22 -5.08
N LEU A 259 -5.34 17.12 -4.27
CA LEU A 259 -5.75 15.87 -3.61
C LEU A 259 -6.24 14.85 -4.64
N ARG A 260 -5.72 13.62 -4.53
CA ARG A 260 -5.90 12.52 -5.48
C ARG A 260 -5.59 12.93 -6.92
N TYR A 261 -4.87 14.02 -7.17
CA TYR A 261 -4.54 14.48 -8.53
C TYR A 261 -5.73 14.86 -9.43
N GLY A 262 -6.94 15.04 -8.87
CA GLY A 262 -8.17 15.33 -9.63
C GLY A 262 -8.53 16.81 -9.79
N GLU A 263 -7.91 17.69 -9.01
CA GLU A 263 -8.22 19.11 -8.92
C GLU A 263 -7.54 19.93 -10.03
N GLN A 264 -7.99 21.17 -10.21
CA GLN A 264 -7.35 22.12 -11.12
C GLN A 264 -6.44 23.05 -10.33
N VAL A 265 -5.13 22.87 -10.48
CA VAL A 265 -4.11 23.65 -9.79
C VAL A 265 -3.24 24.38 -10.81
N TYR A 266 -2.77 25.57 -10.44
CA TYR A 266 -1.97 26.44 -11.30
C TYR A 266 -0.69 26.91 -10.62
N PRO A 267 0.36 27.27 -11.39
CA PRO A 267 1.59 27.84 -10.85
C PRO A 267 1.31 29.10 -10.02
N GLN A 268 2.06 29.27 -8.93
CA GLN A 268 2.00 30.46 -8.08
C GLN A 268 2.98 31.55 -8.54
N GLY A 269 4.01 31.19 -9.32
CA GLY A 269 5.02 32.09 -9.83
C GLY A 269 6.36 31.91 -9.10
N GLY A 270 7.44 31.85 -9.88
CA GLY A 270 8.82 31.74 -9.40
C GLY A 270 9.34 30.30 -9.28
N GLU A 271 8.52 29.30 -9.53
CA GLU A 271 8.95 27.89 -9.54
C GLU A 271 9.85 27.60 -10.74
N VAL A 272 10.82 26.70 -10.60
CA VAL A 272 11.72 26.28 -11.68
C VAL A 272 11.41 24.84 -12.06
N LEU A 273 10.90 24.65 -13.27
CA LEU A 273 10.55 23.37 -13.86
C LEU A 273 11.69 22.95 -14.79
N ALA A 274 12.68 22.23 -14.25
CA ALA A 274 13.83 21.78 -15.02
C ALA A 274 14.01 20.27 -14.87
N SER A 275 13.95 19.54 -15.98
CA SER A 275 14.19 18.10 -16.01
C SER A 275 14.49 17.64 -17.46
N TRP A 276 14.58 16.34 -17.64
CA TRP A 276 14.86 15.70 -18.91
C TRP A 276 14.27 14.29 -18.98
N PHE A 277 14.02 13.81 -20.19
CA PHE A 277 13.55 12.44 -20.43
C PHE A 277 14.13 11.88 -21.73
N ASN A 278 14.21 10.55 -21.82
CA ASN A 278 14.47 9.88 -23.09
C ASN A 278 13.14 9.78 -23.86
N LEU A 279 13.11 10.27 -25.10
CA LEU A 279 11.97 10.10 -26.00
C LEU A 279 12.04 8.68 -26.58
N GLN A 280 11.19 7.80 -26.04
CA GLN A 280 11.08 6.42 -26.48
C GLN A 280 10.28 6.36 -27.76
N ILE A 281 10.84 5.70 -28.77
CA ILE A 281 10.18 5.43 -30.04
C ILE A 281 10.45 3.95 -30.34
N ASP A 282 9.40 3.15 -30.36
CA ASP A 282 9.45 1.76 -30.79
C ASP A 282 8.49 1.61 -31.98
N THR A 283 9.04 1.27 -33.14
CA THR A 283 8.29 1.09 -34.39
C THR A 283 8.02 -0.38 -34.70
N ASP A 284 8.26 -1.28 -33.74
CA ASP A 284 8.00 -2.72 -33.86
C ASP A 284 7.38 -3.29 -32.56
N LEU A 285 6.48 -2.53 -31.93
CA LEU A 285 5.76 -2.94 -30.73
C LEU A 285 4.37 -3.50 -31.05
N ALA A 286 4.34 -4.77 -31.46
CA ALA A 286 3.13 -5.54 -31.74
C ALA A 286 2.30 -5.85 -30.47
N PRO A 287 1.00 -6.19 -30.57
CA PRO A 287 0.13 -6.45 -29.41
C PRO A 287 0.51 -7.67 -28.54
N THR A 288 1.37 -8.55 -29.05
CA THR A 288 1.95 -9.67 -28.30
C THR A 288 3.15 -9.27 -27.42
N GLU A 289 3.69 -8.06 -27.63
CA GLU A 289 4.72 -7.44 -26.80
C GLU A 289 4.08 -6.44 -25.83
N ASP A 290 4.90 -5.83 -24.96
CA ASP A 290 4.41 -4.87 -23.98
C ASP A 290 5.40 -3.71 -23.75
N PRO A 291 4.93 -2.45 -23.67
CA PRO A 291 5.81 -1.31 -23.39
C PRO A 291 6.48 -1.40 -22.01
N ASN A 292 5.85 -2.03 -21.02
CA ASN A 292 6.44 -2.22 -19.69
C ASN A 292 7.55 -3.27 -19.73
N GLU A 293 7.39 -4.38 -20.45
CA GLU A 293 8.49 -5.35 -20.66
C GLU A 293 9.70 -4.65 -21.29
N ARG A 294 9.48 -3.85 -22.33
CA ARG A 294 10.54 -3.07 -23.00
C ARG A 294 11.19 -2.08 -22.04
N PHE A 295 10.40 -1.43 -21.19
CA PHE A 295 10.91 -0.57 -20.12
C PHE A 295 11.82 -1.34 -19.17
N GLN A 296 11.41 -2.51 -18.69
CA GLN A 296 12.21 -3.34 -17.79
C GLN A 296 13.52 -3.78 -18.45
N THR A 297 13.49 -4.20 -19.72
CA THR A 297 14.71 -4.52 -20.48
C THR A 297 15.69 -3.33 -20.50
N ARG A 298 15.20 -2.10 -20.72
CA ARG A 298 16.06 -0.90 -20.70
C ARG A 298 16.58 -0.59 -19.30
N LEU A 299 15.71 -0.62 -18.29
CA LEU A 299 16.07 -0.38 -16.90
C LEU A 299 17.25 -1.28 -16.47
N PHE A 300 17.12 -2.58 -16.69
CA PHE A 300 18.15 -3.55 -16.28
C PHE A 300 19.39 -3.57 -17.16
N SER A 301 19.36 -2.98 -18.36
CA SER A 301 20.54 -2.89 -19.23
C SER A 301 21.31 -1.57 -19.09
N GLN A 302 20.65 -0.50 -18.63
CA GLN A 302 21.25 0.84 -18.56
C GLN A 302 21.45 1.33 -17.12
N TYR A 303 20.57 0.95 -16.20
CA TYR A 303 20.50 1.52 -14.84
C TYR A 303 20.63 0.47 -13.74
N THR A 304 21.18 -0.72 -14.05
CA THR A 304 21.39 -1.81 -13.07
C THR A 304 22.12 -1.36 -11.82
N ASN A 305 23.10 -0.44 -11.97
CA ASN A 305 23.89 0.06 -10.84
C ASN A 305 23.13 1.02 -9.92
N SER A 306 21.99 1.55 -10.37
CA SER A 306 21.08 2.39 -9.58
C SER A 306 19.99 1.56 -8.88
N LEU A 307 19.87 0.27 -9.20
CA LEU A 307 18.86 -0.60 -8.59
C LEU A 307 19.28 -1.00 -7.16
N PRO A 308 18.36 -0.93 -6.18
CA PRO A 308 18.61 -1.41 -4.83
C PRO A 308 18.86 -2.93 -4.82
N GLN A 309 19.73 -3.39 -3.94
CA GLN A 309 19.98 -4.83 -3.79
C GLN A 309 18.81 -5.52 -3.08
N VAL A 310 18.64 -6.82 -3.38
CA VAL A 310 17.59 -7.67 -2.81
C VAL A 310 18.19 -8.81 -1.99
N PRO A 311 17.44 -9.45 -1.07
CA PRO A 311 17.95 -10.56 -0.30
C PRO A 311 18.05 -11.81 -1.17
N ALA A 312 19.02 -12.67 -0.86
CA ALA A 312 19.08 -14.01 -1.48
C ALA A 312 17.80 -14.81 -1.19
N MET A 313 17.25 -14.60 0.01
CA MET A 313 16.15 -15.34 0.61
C MET A 313 15.24 -14.44 1.45
N ASN A 314 13.92 -14.61 1.33
CA ASN A 314 12.94 -13.95 2.20
C ASN A 314 12.56 -14.85 3.38
N ASP A 315 12.35 -14.24 4.54
CA ASP A 315 11.63 -14.84 5.67
C ASP A 315 10.19 -14.30 5.67
N LEU A 316 9.23 -15.19 5.46
CA LEU A 316 7.81 -14.85 5.34
C LEU A 316 7.06 -14.92 6.67
N LEU A 317 7.77 -15.00 7.80
CA LEU A 317 7.13 -14.96 9.11
C LEU A 317 6.48 -13.60 9.43
N TRP A 318 6.74 -12.57 8.62
CA TRP A 318 5.98 -11.32 8.68
C TRP A 318 4.51 -11.47 8.30
N ILE A 319 4.09 -12.53 7.59
CA ILE A 319 2.68 -12.72 7.18
C ILE A 319 1.78 -12.73 8.45
N PRO A 320 0.65 -11.99 8.47
CA PRO A 320 -0.29 -11.98 9.58
C PRO A 320 -0.70 -13.38 10.02
N GLY A 321 -0.78 -13.61 11.33
CA GLY A 321 -1.01 -14.93 11.91
C GLY A 321 -2.20 -15.68 11.34
N GLN A 322 -3.33 -14.99 11.15
CA GLN A 322 -4.56 -15.58 10.62
C GLN A 322 -4.56 -15.80 9.10
N SER A 323 -3.61 -15.19 8.37
CA SER A 323 -3.43 -15.39 6.93
C SER A 323 -2.45 -16.53 6.60
N ARG A 324 -1.77 -17.08 7.61
CA ARG A 324 -0.77 -18.15 7.45
C ARG A 324 -1.42 -19.49 7.08
N LEU A 325 -0.83 -20.16 6.11
CA LEU A 325 -1.33 -21.42 5.58
C LEU A 325 -0.99 -22.63 6.49
N GLY A 326 -2.04 -23.29 6.98
CA GLY A 326 -1.93 -24.56 7.69
C GLY A 326 -1.65 -25.76 6.77
N ASP A 327 -2.14 -25.73 5.53
CA ASP A 327 -1.95 -26.74 4.49
C ASP A 327 -1.87 -26.05 3.10
N PHE A 328 -1.55 -26.78 2.03
CA PHE A 328 -1.65 -26.27 0.66
C PHE A 328 -3.09 -25.89 0.31
N SER A 329 -3.25 -24.72 -0.29
CA SER A 329 -4.52 -24.26 -0.86
C SER A 329 -4.95 -25.17 -2.01
N GLY A 330 -6.26 -25.48 -2.07
CA GLY A 330 -6.87 -26.12 -3.23
C GLY A 330 -7.42 -25.11 -4.23
N PRO A 331 -7.86 -25.57 -5.41
CA PRO A 331 -8.53 -24.71 -6.39
C PRO A 331 -9.91 -24.28 -5.88
N ILE A 332 -10.41 -23.15 -6.39
CA ILE A 332 -11.81 -22.76 -6.16
C ILE A 332 -12.80 -23.69 -6.87
N GLY A 333 -14.06 -23.61 -6.47
CA GLY A 333 -15.14 -24.38 -7.07
C GLY A 333 -15.40 -24.06 -8.54
N LEU A 334 -16.02 -25.00 -9.26
CA LEU A 334 -16.32 -24.90 -10.70
C LEU A 334 -17.62 -24.14 -11.03
N GLY A 335 -18.05 -23.23 -10.16
CA GLY A 335 -19.15 -22.30 -10.43
C GLY A 335 -18.65 -21.17 -11.32
N LEU A 336 -18.63 -21.38 -12.64
CA LEU A 336 -17.94 -20.46 -13.57
C LEU A 336 -18.69 -19.14 -13.80
N TYR A 337 -20.00 -19.12 -13.54
CA TYR A 337 -20.84 -17.93 -13.66
C TYR A 337 -22.05 -18.03 -12.74
N GLY A 338 -22.63 -16.89 -12.40
CA GLY A 338 -23.80 -16.83 -11.51
C GLY A 338 -24.38 -15.43 -11.39
N PRO A 339 -25.49 -15.26 -10.66
CA PRO A 339 -25.99 -13.94 -10.31
C PRO A 339 -24.94 -13.18 -9.50
N GLY A 340 -24.71 -11.92 -9.84
CA GLY A 340 -23.81 -11.05 -9.09
C GLY A 340 -24.36 -10.79 -7.68
N GLY A 341 -23.47 -10.80 -6.69
CA GLY A 341 -23.83 -10.62 -5.27
C GLY A 341 -23.98 -9.16 -4.85
N GLU A 342 -23.36 -8.22 -5.57
CA GLU A 342 -23.21 -6.84 -5.12
C GLU A 342 -24.25 -5.93 -5.78
N THR A 343 -25.46 -5.92 -5.22
CA THR A 343 -26.61 -5.19 -5.79
C THR A 343 -26.46 -3.66 -5.82
N THR A 344 -25.39 -3.14 -5.21
CA THR A 344 -25.01 -1.72 -5.28
C THR A 344 -24.58 -1.30 -6.68
N PHE A 345 -24.04 -2.22 -7.49
CA PHE A 345 -23.47 -1.93 -8.81
C PHE A 345 -24.37 -2.35 -9.96
N TYR A 346 -25.12 -3.42 -9.79
CA TYR A 346 -25.97 -4.03 -10.82
C TYR A 346 -27.23 -4.66 -10.19
N PRO A 347 -28.34 -4.84 -10.94
CA PRO A 347 -29.51 -5.56 -10.46
C PRO A 347 -29.19 -7.03 -10.10
N SER A 348 -29.92 -7.60 -9.12
CA SER A 348 -29.69 -8.95 -8.57
C SER A 348 -29.82 -10.11 -9.57
N ASN A 349 -30.44 -9.87 -10.73
CA ASN A 349 -30.56 -10.84 -11.82
C ASN A 349 -29.45 -10.72 -12.88
N THR A 350 -28.47 -9.83 -12.67
CA THR A 350 -27.32 -9.68 -13.57
C THR A 350 -26.41 -10.89 -13.42
N LEU A 351 -26.11 -11.57 -14.53
CA LEU A 351 -25.23 -12.73 -14.56
C LEU A 351 -23.81 -12.30 -14.89
N LEU A 352 -22.88 -12.70 -14.03
CA LEU A 352 -21.45 -12.41 -14.13
C LEU A 352 -20.66 -13.71 -14.18
N LEU A 353 -19.46 -13.63 -14.73
CA LEU A 353 -18.44 -14.65 -14.52
C LEU A 353 -18.00 -14.62 -13.04
N GLN A 354 -17.49 -15.75 -12.53
CA GLN A 354 -16.95 -15.86 -11.18
C GLN A 354 -15.60 -16.55 -11.26
N SER A 355 -14.52 -15.88 -10.79
CA SER A 355 -13.20 -16.35 -11.22
C SER A 355 -11.94 -15.88 -10.49
N TRP A 356 -11.97 -14.92 -9.55
CA TRP A 356 -10.73 -14.23 -9.12
C TRP A 356 -9.60 -15.12 -8.59
N GLU A 357 -9.93 -16.13 -7.80
CA GLU A 357 -8.96 -17.10 -7.27
C GLU A 357 -8.73 -18.31 -8.22
N GLY A 358 -9.31 -18.26 -9.41
CA GLY A 358 -9.24 -19.30 -10.43
C GLY A 358 -7.86 -19.48 -11.06
N HIS A 359 -6.82 -18.82 -10.57
CA HIS A 359 -5.41 -19.04 -10.91
C HIS A 359 -4.71 -20.04 -9.96
N ILE A 360 -5.31 -20.34 -8.81
CA ILE A 360 -4.77 -21.28 -7.82
C ILE A 360 -5.11 -22.72 -8.23
N GLU A 361 -4.08 -23.55 -8.33
CA GLU A 361 -4.19 -24.97 -8.66
C GLU A 361 -4.93 -25.30 -9.98
N MET A 362 -5.04 -26.60 -10.28
CA MET A 362 -5.71 -27.15 -11.45
C MET A 362 -7.04 -27.80 -11.04
N PRO A 363 -8.21 -27.14 -11.18
CA PRO A 363 -9.49 -27.64 -10.67
C PRO A 363 -9.94 -28.99 -11.26
N ILE A 364 -9.71 -29.24 -12.55
CA ILE A 364 -10.13 -30.49 -13.19
C ILE A 364 -9.21 -31.63 -12.81
N ASP A 365 -7.89 -31.40 -12.81
CA ASP A 365 -6.91 -32.41 -12.38
C ASP A 365 -7.12 -32.77 -10.90
N THR A 366 -7.44 -31.79 -10.07
CA THR A 366 -7.76 -32.00 -8.64
C THR A 366 -9.02 -32.85 -8.46
N ALA A 367 -10.12 -32.52 -9.14
CA ALA A 367 -11.36 -33.29 -9.06
C ALA A 367 -11.18 -34.72 -9.59
N ALA A 368 -10.45 -34.89 -10.69
CA ALA A 368 -10.10 -36.21 -11.24
C ALA A 368 -9.30 -37.05 -10.24
N ARG A 369 -8.31 -36.45 -9.59
CA ARG A 369 -7.48 -37.12 -8.58
C ARG A 369 -8.26 -37.53 -7.34
N GLN A 370 -9.25 -36.73 -6.94
CA GLN A 370 -10.15 -37.05 -5.82
C GLN A 370 -11.22 -38.09 -6.19
N GLY A 371 -11.36 -38.43 -7.49
CA GLY A 371 -12.45 -39.27 -7.98
C GLY A 371 -13.81 -38.57 -7.95
N ASP A 372 -13.84 -37.24 -7.88
CA ASP A 372 -15.06 -36.44 -7.82
C ASP A 372 -15.62 -36.18 -9.22
N LEU A 373 -16.25 -37.22 -9.77
CA LEU A 373 -16.93 -37.14 -11.06
C LEU A 373 -18.13 -36.17 -11.04
N ALA A 374 -18.71 -35.88 -9.87
CA ALA A 374 -19.85 -34.96 -9.76
C ALA A 374 -19.40 -33.53 -10.05
N THR A 375 -18.33 -33.07 -9.41
CA THR A 375 -17.74 -31.74 -9.65
C THR A 375 -17.23 -31.61 -11.09
N LEU A 376 -16.57 -32.64 -11.63
CA LEU A 376 -16.13 -32.67 -13.04
C LEU A 376 -17.31 -32.48 -14.03
N ASN A 377 -18.39 -33.23 -13.83
CA ASN A 377 -19.57 -33.14 -14.70
C ASN A 377 -20.31 -31.80 -14.53
N TYR A 378 -20.35 -31.27 -13.31
CA TYR A 378 -20.90 -29.94 -13.04
C TYR A 378 -20.12 -28.85 -13.78
N GLY A 379 -18.79 -28.80 -13.63
CA GLY A 379 -17.95 -27.84 -14.33
C GLY A 379 -18.02 -27.96 -15.85
N ARG A 380 -18.09 -29.18 -16.37
CA ARG A 380 -18.34 -29.42 -17.80
C ARG A 380 -19.67 -28.83 -18.27
N GLY A 381 -20.74 -29.04 -17.50
CA GLY A 381 -22.05 -28.47 -17.80
C GLY A 381 -22.07 -26.94 -17.76
N GLN A 382 -21.40 -26.33 -16.78
CA GLN A 382 -21.23 -24.87 -16.68
C GLN A 382 -20.51 -24.31 -17.92
N LEU A 383 -19.41 -24.95 -18.32
CA LEU A 383 -18.62 -24.52 -19.47
C LEU A 383 -19.35 -24.69 -20.80
N GLU A 384 -20.03 -25.83 -21.01
CA GLU A 384 -20.82 -26.06 -22.22
C GLU A 384 -21.97 -25.03 -22.35
N SER A 385 -22.58 -24.65 -21.22
CA SER A 385 -23.56 -23.55 -21.17
C SER A 385 -22.93 -22.21 -21.56
N LEU A 386 -21.75 -21.87 -21.01
CA LEU A 386 -21.02 -20.64 -21.38
C LEU A 386 -20.69 -20.57 -22.87
N LEU A 387 -20.18 -21.66 -23.44
CA LEU A 387 -19.84 -21.73 -24.87
C LEU A 387 -21.06 -21.63 -25.78
N THR A 388 -22.20 -22.22 -25.37
CA THR A 388 -23.41 -22.27 -26.20
C THR A 388 -24.23 -21.00 -26.12
N ASN A 389 -24.37 -20.43 -24.92
CA ASN A 389 -25.36 -19.38 -24.64
C ASN A 389 -24.75 -17.97 -24.58
N TYR A 390 -23.45 -17.84 -24.29
CA TYR A 390 -22.86 -16.55 -23.94
C TYR A 390 -21.55 -16.21 -24.65
N ALA A 391 -20.92 -17.15 -25.36
CA ALA A 391 -19.67 -16.89 -26.07
C ALA A 391 -19.90 -15.97 -27.29
N SER A 392 -19.07 -14.95 -27.41
CA SER A 392 -19.01 -14.04 -28.56
C SER A 392 -17.87 -14.47 -29.49
N SER A 393 -18.19 -14.74 -30.75
CA SER A 393 -17.19 -14.96 -31.82
C SER A 393 -17.03 -13.71 -32.66
N PHE A 394 -15.78 -13.31 -32.91
CA PHE A 394 -15.45 -12.08 -33.63
C PHE A 394 -14.08 -12.18 -34.32
N SER A 395 -13.67 -11.16 -35.08
CA SER A 395 -12.38 -11.15 -35.77
C SER A 395 -11.57 -9.90 -35.45
N VAL A 396 -10.29 -10.08 -35.13
CA VAL A 396 -9.34 -9.00 -34.81
C VAL A 396 -8.01 -9.32 -35.48
N GLY A 397 -7.43 -8.37 -36.20
CA GLY A 397 -6.14 -8.58 -36.90
C GLY A 397 -6.15 -9.74 -37.91
N GLY A 398 -7.32 -10.18 -38.37
CA GLY A 398 -7.49 -11.36 -39.23
C GLY A 398 -7.59 -12.70 -38.49
N ASP A 399 -7.41 -12.73 -37.17
CA ASP A 399 -7.64 -13.92 -36.35
C ASP A 399 -9.13 -14.10 -36.04
N SER A 400 -9.56 -15.36 -35.93
CA SER A 400 -10.88 -15.69 -35.36
C SER A 400 -10.74 -15.81 -33.85
N CYS A 401 -11.46 -14.94 -33.13
CA CYS A 401 -11.42 -14.83 -31.68
C CYS A 401 -12.74 -15.32 -31.06
N LEU A 402 -12.66 -15.80 -29.82
CA LEU A 402 -13.81 -16.15 -28.98
C LEU A 402 -13.58 -15.61 -27.58
N TYR A 403 -14.58 -14.96 -26.99
CA TYR A 403 -14.53 -14.51 -25.59
C TYR A 403 -15.93 -14.24 -25.00
N TRP A 404 -16.00 -13.82 -23.74
CA TRP A 404 -17.25 -13.50 -23.05
C TRP A 404 -17.33 -12.02 -22.66
N GLN A 405 -18.50 -11.44 -22.87
CA GLN A 405 -18.80 -10.08 -22.47
C GLN A 405 -19.17 -10.03 -20.97
N LYS A 406 -18.77 -8.97 -20.27
CA LYS A 406 -19.20 -8.69 -18.89
C LYS A 406 -20.16 -7.49 -18.89
N PRO A 407 -21.39 -7.61 -18.34
CA PRO A 407 -22.00 -8.83 -17.80
C PRO A 407 -22.38 -9.81 -18.92
N LEU A 408 -22.61 -11.09 -18.59
CA LEU A 408 -23.10 -12.09 -19.55
C LEU A 408 -24.54 -11.76 -19.97
N THR A 409 -25.37 -11.38 -19.00
CA THR A 409 -26.73 -10.84 -19.20
C THR A 409 -27.06 -9.88 -18.06
N GLY A 410 -27.96 -8.93 -18.31
CA GLY A 410 -28.35 -7.91 -17.32
C GLY A 410 -27.75 -6.56 -17.67
N ALA A 411 -27.55 -5.70 -16.66
CA ALA A 411 -27.03 -4.35 -16.88
C ALA A 411 -26.30 -3.84 -15.62
N TRP A 412 -25.47 -2.83 -15.80
CA TRP A 412 -24.98 -2.02 -14.68
C TRP A 412 -25.99 -0.93 -14.33
N LEU A 413 -25.99 -0.49 -13.08
CA LEU A 413 -26.79 0.65 -12.65
C LEU A 413 -26.20 1.95 -13.22
N THR A 414 -27.07 2.93 -13.48
CA THR A 414 -26.69 4.20 -14.11
C THR A 414 -25.60 4.95 -13.34
N ASN A 415 -25.62 4.89 -12.00
CA ASN A 415 -24.62 5.55 -11.15
C ASN A 415 -23.20 4.99 -11.32
N TRP A 416 -23.06 3.82 -11.94
CA TRP A 416 -21.79 3.15 -12.21
C TRP A 416 -21.45 3.11 -13.71
N GLY A 417 -22.16 3.89 -14.53
CA GLY A 417 -21.91 3.98 -15.99
C GLY A 417 -22.93 3.26 -16.87
N GLY A 418 -23.84 2.48 -16.28
CA GLY A 418 -24.94 1.85 -17.01
C GLY A 418 -24.47 0.96 -18.19
N PRO A 419 -25.16 0.97 -19.35
CA PRO A 419 -24.82 0.09 -20.47
C PRO A 419 -23.37 0.21 -20.99
N ALA A 420 -22.73 1.37 -20.84
CA ALA A 420 -21.40 1.65 -21.36
C ALA A 420 -20.28 0.86 -20.64
N VAL A 421 -20.55 0.38 -19.42
CA VAL A 421 -19.61 -0.46 -18.65
C VAL A 421 -19.35 -1.79 -19.34
N THR A 422 -20.29 -2.26 -20.18
CA THR A 422 -20.23 -3.57 -20.84
C THR A 422 -18.96 -3.72 -21.69
N THR A 423 -18.19 -4.80 -21.50
CA THR A 423 -16.89 -4.95 -22.18
C THR A 423 -16.47 -6.40 -22.45
N LEU A 424 -15.67 -6.59 -23.51
CA LEU A 424 -14.90 -7.81 -23.79
C LEU A 424 -13.49 -7.76 -23.16
N HIS A 425 -13.08 -6.62 -22.61
CA HIS A 425 -11.76 -6.39 -22.02
C HIS A 425 -11.74 -6.71 -20.52
N ASN A 426 -12.46 -7.75 -20.08
CA ASN A 426 -12.44 -8.21 -18.69
C ASN A 426 -11.49 -9.41 -18.54
N SER A 427 -10.87 -9.59 -17.37
CA SER A 427 -9.94 -10.72 -17.11
C SER A 427 -10.63 -12.02 -16.65
N GLU A 428 -11.90 -11.95 -16.22
CA GLU A 428 -12.61 -13.10 -15.63
C GLU A 428 -12.86 -14.26 -16.61
N GLY A 429 -12.99 -13.95 -17.91
CA GLY A 429 -13.20 -14.95 -18.96
C GLY A 429 -12.06 -15.96 -19.10
N TRP A 430 -10.87 -15.66 -18.55
CA TRP A 430 -9.73 -16.57 -18.60
C TRP A 430 -9.88 -17.77 -17.67
N PHE A 431 -10.65 -17.71 -16.58
CA PHE A 431 -10.88 -18.89 -15.73
C PHE A 431 -11.70 -19.98 -16.44
N PRO A 432 -12.86 -19.69 -17.06
CA PRO A 432 -13.52 -20.66 -17.94
C PRO A 432 -12.61 -21.17 -19.07
N ALA A 433 -11.73 -20.33 -19.61
CA ALA A 433 -10.75 -20.73 -20.63
C ALA A 433 -9.74 -21.75 -20.08
N ARG A 434 -9.23 -21.57 -18.86
CA ARG A 434 -8.42 -22.56 -18.15
C ARG A 434 -9.14 -23.89 -18.00
N VAL A 435 -10.35 -23.85 -17.44
CA VAL A 435 -11.18 -25.04 -17.20
C VAL A 435 -11.45 -25.80 -18.51
N LEU A 436 -11.64 -25.10 -19.63
CA LEU A 436 -11.78 -25.71 -20.95
C LEU A 436 -10.51 -26.46 -21.39
N VAL A 437 -9.32 -25.88 -21.18
CA VAL A 437 -8.05 -26.53 -21.52
C VAL A 437 -7.84 -27.77 -20.65
N GLU A 438 -8.12 -27.71 -19.36
CA GLU A 438 -7.99 -28.87 -18.47
C GLU A 438 -9.01 -29.97 -18.78
N LEU A 439 -10.28 -29.61 -19.07
CA LEU A 439 -11.29 -30.57 -19.52
C LEU A 439 -10.88 -31.24 -20.84
N TYR A 440 -10.29 -30.48 -21.77
CA TYR A 440 -9.73 -31.05 -22.99
C TYR A 440 -8.60 -32.05 -22.69
N ARG A 441 -7.67 -31.72 -21.76
CA ARG A 441 -6.63 -32.65 -21.31
C ARG A 441 -7.23 -33.93 -20.73
N TYR A 442 -8.19 -33.81 -19.82
CA TYR A 442 -8.89 -34.93 -19.20
C TYR A 442 -9.65 -35.78 -20.22
N ASP A 443 -10.44 -35.17 -21.10
CA ASP A 443 -11.23 -35.89 -22.10
C ASP A 443 -10.32 -36.59 -23.13
N ARG A 444 -9.16 -36.01 -23.45
CA ARG A 444 -8.17 -36.63 -24.34
C ARG A 444 -7.62 -37.93 -23.75
N THR A 445 -7.31 -37.95 -22.45
CA THR A 445 -6.82 -39.18 -21.79
C THR A 445 -7.91 -40.25 -21.64
N HIS A 446 -9.19 -39.85 -21.72
CA HIS A 446 -10.34 -40.76 -21.62
C HIS A 446 -11.02 -41.06 -22.97
N ASN A 447 -10.49 -40.57 -24.09
CA ASN A 447 -11.09 -40.68 -25.43
C ASN A 447 -12.52 -40.11 -25.54
N GLN A 448 -12.79 -38.97 -24.91
CA GLN A 448 -14.10 -38.31 -24.83
C GLN A 448 -14.11 -36.87 -25.38
N VAL A 449 -13.06 -36.47 -26.10
CA VAL A 449 -12.88 -35.07 -26.56
C VAL A 449 -14.06 -34.60 -27.40
N LYS A 450 -14.63 -33.46 -27.02
CA LYS A 450 -15.67 -32.77 -27.80
C LYS A 450 -15.04 -32.02 -28.98
N PRO A 451 -15.54 -32.18 -30.22
CA PRO A 451 -14.98 -31.51 -31.40
C PRO A 451 -14.97 -29.97 -31.32
N SER A 452 -15.87 -29.38 -30.53
CA SER A 452 -16.01 -27.93 -30.36
C SER A 452 -14.96 -27.31 -29.44
N TYR A 453 -14.31 -28.09 -28.56
CA TYR A 453 -13.40 -27.53 -27.54
C TYR A 453 -12.15 -26.94 -28.16
N LEU A 454 -11.54 -27.65 -29.12
CA LEU A 454 -10.27 -27.25 -29.68
C LEU A 454 -10.36 -25.94 -30.50
N PRO A 455 -11.35 -25.75 -31.39
CA PRO A 455 -11.58 -24.43 -32.01
C PRO A 455 -11.86 -23.31 -31.01
N ALA A 456 -12.58 -23.58 -29.92
CA ALA A 456 -12.84 -22.58 -28.88
C ALA A 456 -11.56 -22.18 -28.13
N ILE A 457 -10.72 -23.16 -27.78
CA ILE A 457 -9.40 -22.92 -27.16
C ILE A 457 -8.52 -22.06 -28.08
N ASP A 458 -8.47 -22.35 -29.38
CA ASP A 458 -7.71 -21.56 -30.34
C ASP A 458 -8.27 -20.13 -30.47
N GLY A 459 -9.60 -19.97 -30.45
CA GLY A 459 -10.25 -18.65 -30.45
C GLY A 459 -9.95 -17.82 -29.21
N LEU A 460 -9.87 -18.45 -28.03
CA LEU A 460 -9.50 -17.81 -26.77
C LEU A 460 -8.02 -17.39 -26.76
N PHE A 461 -7.12 -18.27 -27.20
CA PHE A 461 -5.71 -17.94 -27.38
C PHE A 461 -5.52 -16.79 -28.38
N ASN A 462 -6.28 -16.80 -29.48
CA ASN A 462 -6.24 -15.70 -30.44
C ASN A 462 -6.68 -14.37 -29.81
N TRP A 463 -7.71 -14.37 -28.96
CA TRP A 463 -8.08 -13.14 -28.25
C TRP A 463 -6.98 -12.64 -27.33
N ALA A 464 -6.27 -13.53 -26.63
CA ALA A 464 -5.17 -13.14 -25.76
C ALA A 464 -4.08 -12.36 -26.52
N LYS A 465 -3.84 -12.65 -27.81
CA LYS A 465 -2.86 -11.94 -28.66
C LYS A 465 -3.21 -10.47 -28.90
N HIS A 466 -4.50 -10.13 -28.86
CA HIS A 466 -5.01 -8.79 -29.19
C HIS A 466 -5.47 -8.00 -27.96
N PHE A 467 -5.57 -8.68 -26.81
CA PHE A 467 -5.89 -8.08 -25.54
C PHE A 467 -4.70 -7.26 -25.06
N VAL A 468 -4.76 -5.92 -25.15
CA VAL A 468 -3.66 -4.99 -24.82
C VAL A 468 -3.98 -4.01 -23.68
N TRP A 469 -5.21 -4.04 -23.19
CA TRP A 469 -5.65 -3.41 -21.95
C TRP A 469 -6.84 -4.20 -21.39
N SER A 470 -7.16 -3.94 -20.12
CA SER A 470 -8.34 -4.48 -19.48
C SER A 470 -9.08 -3.41 -18.68
N ARG A 471 -10.33 -3.69 -18.31
CA ARG A 471 -11.12 -2.89 -17.36
C ARG A 471 -12.29 -3.72 -16.86
N ASN A 472 -13.00 -3.18 -15.87
CA ASN A 472 -14.17 -3.84 -15.28
C ASN A 472 -13.79 -5.18 -14.63
N GLU A 473 -12.62 -5.20 -13.98
CA GLU A 473 -12.27 -6.25 -13.05
C GLU A 473 -13.15 -6.14 -11.82
N PHE A 474 -13.00 -5.06 -11.06
CA PHE A 474 -13.86 -4.80 -9.91
C PHE A 474 -15.08 -3.95 -10.29
N ALA A 475 -16.18 -4.21 -9.58
CA ALA A 475 -17.47 -3.62 -9.88
C ALA A 475 -17.60 -2.16 -9.41
N ASP A 476 -16.89 -1.82 -8.35
CA ASP A 476 -16.75 -0.46 -7.88
C ASP A 476 -15.90 0.38 -8.84
N VAL A 477 -14.83 -0.15 -9.46
CA VAL A 477 -13.92 0.64 -10.33
C VAL A 477 -13.92 0.15 -11.79
N PRO A 478 -15.02 0.31 -12.55
CA PRO A 478 -15.19 -0.35 -13.86
C PRO A 478 -14.34 0.20 -15.01
N SER A 479 -13.67 1.33 -14.81
CA SER A 479 -12.89 2.07 -15.83
C SER A 479 -11.39 1.75 -15.80
N SER A 480 -10.87 1.28 -14.67
CA SER A 480 -9.44 1.07 -14.43
C SER A 480 -9.01 -0.37 -14.72
N PRO A 481 -7.85 -0.61 -15.37
CA PRO A 481 -7.16 -1.88 -15.25
C PRO A 481 -6.63 -2.07 -13.82
N PHE A 482 -6.60 -3.32 -13.36
CA PHE A 482 -6.13 -3.73 -12.02
C PHE A 482 -4.96 -4.70 -12.08
N ALA A 483 -4.12 -4.70 -11.05
CA ALA A 483 -2.98 -5.61 -10.90
C ALA A 483 -3.41 -7.09 -11.01
N ILE A 484 -4.59 -7.43 -10.52
CA ILE A 484 -5.18 -8.78 -10.61
C ILE A 484 -5.34 -9.26 -12.07
N GLY A 485 -5.40 -8.35 -13.05
CA GLY A 485 -5.59 -8.64 -14.47
C GLY A 485 -4.58 -9.63 -15.05
N THR A 486 -3.37 -9.74 -14.47
CA THR A 486 -2.38 -10.75 -14.85
C THR A 486 -2.81 -12.19 -14.52
N THR A 487 -3.46 -12.40 -13.37
CA THR A 487 -3.53 -13.71 -12.71
C THR A 487 -4.14 -14.79 -13.60
N LEU A 488 -5.37 -14.58 -14.07
CA LEU A 488 -6.12 -15.58 -14.82
C LEU A 488 -5.61 -15.75 -16.26
N CYS A 489 -5.18 -14.67 -16.91
CA CYS A 489 -4.68 -14.72 -18.28
C CYS A 489 -3.34 -15.47 -18.34
N SER A 490 -2.40 -15.13 -17.46
CA SER A 490 -1.12 -15.82 -17.35
C SER A 490 -1.30 -17.30 -17.03
N ALA A 491 -2.23 -17.63 -16.12
CA ALA A 491 -2.55 -19.01 -15.79
C ALA A 491 -3.16 -19.79 -16.98
N PHE A 492 -4.04 -19.18 -17.78
CA PHE A 492 -4.54 -19.76 -19.04
C PHE A 492 -3.44 -20.01 -20.06
N LEU A 493 -2.53 -19.07 -20.25
CA LEU A 493 -1.42 -19.20 -21.18
C LEU A 493 -0.44 -20.31 -20.77
N LEU A 494 -0.19 -20.47 -19.47
CA LEU A 494 0.61 -21.57 -18.92
C LEU A 494 -0.09 -22.93 -19.13
N ASP A 495 -1.40 -23.04 -18.87
CA ASP A 495 -2.17 -24.24 -19.18
C ASP A 495 -2.14 -24.59 -20.67
N TYR A 496 -2.27 -23.59 -21.54
CA TYR A 496 -2.15 -23.77 -23.00
C TYR A 496 -0.76 -24.31 -23.35
N TYR A 497 0.31 -23.70 -22.82
CA TYR A 497 1.68 -24.13 -23.06
C TYR A 497 1.90 -25.60 -22.67
N PHE A 498 1.55 -25.99 -21.43
CA PHE A 498 1.77 -27.36 -20.96
C PHE A 498 0.90 -28.39 -21.71
N THR A 499 -0.26 -27.98 -22.21
CA THR A 499 -1.14 -28.85 -23.00
C THR A 499 -0.62 -29.10 -24.42
N PHE A 500 -0.08 -28.05 -25.08
CA PHE A 500 0.18 -28.05 -26.53
C PHE A 500 1.65 -27.93 -26.94
N ARG A 501 2.60 -27.76 -26.02
CA ARG A 501 4.03 -27.63 -26.38
C ARG A 501 4.61 -28.80 -27.20
N GLY A 502 4.03 -29.99 -27.06
CA GLY A 502 4.40 -31.18 -27.83
C GLY A 502 3.51 -31.44 -29.06
N ASP A 503 2.51 -30.58 -29.30
CA ASP A 503 1.58 -30.71 -30.41
C ASP A 503 2.19 -30.17 -31.71
N ALA A 504 2.09 -30.93 -32.81
CA ALA A 504 2.72 -30.57 -34.07
C ALA A 504 2.08 -29.34 -34.76
N GLN A 505 0.81 -29.05 -34.50
CA GLN A 505 0.10 -27.91 -35.08
C GLN A 505 0.13 -26.68 -34.17
N ARG A 506 0.15 -26.88 -32.85
CA ARG A 506 0.05 -25.81 -31.85
C ARG A 506 1.34 -25.51 -31.09
N GLY A 507 2.44 -26.23 -31.34
CA GLY A 507 3.71 -26.02 -30.62
C GLY A 507 4.28 -24.59 -30.73
N ALA A 508 4.10 -23.94 -31.88
CA ALA A 508 4.49 -22.53 -32.06
C ALA A 508 3.61 -21.59 -31.21
N ASN A 509 2.29 -21.80 -31.21
CA ASN A 509 1.36 -21.06 -30.37
C ASN A 509 1.63 -21.29 -28.88
N ALA A 510 1.99 -22.51 -28.49
CA ALA A 510 2.37 -22.81 -27.11
C ALA A 510 3.62 -22.04 -26.70
N THR A 511 4.62 -21.95 -27.58
CA THR A 511 5.83 -21.15 -27.33
C THR A 511 5.48 -19.66 -27.19
N LEU A 512 4.61 -19.15 -28.05
CA LEU A 512 4.10 -17.79 -27.95
C LEU A 512 3.27 -17.57 -26.67
N ALA A 513 2.49 -18.56 -26.22
CA ALA A 513 1.73 -18.48 -24.98
C ALA A 513 2.64 -18.33 -23.76
N LEU A 514 3.76 -19.08 -23.72
CA LEU A 514 4.75 -18.94 -22.65
C LEU A 514 5.40 -17.54 -22.66
N HIS A 515 5.74 -17.02 -23.84
CA HIS A 515 6.25 -15.64 -23.99
C HIS A 515 5.21 -14.61 -23.53
N MET A 516 3.95 -14.78 -23.92
CA MET A 516 2.88 -13.86 -23.53
C MET A 516 2.55 -13.91 -22.04
N ALA A 517 2.70 -15.05 -21.37
CA ALA A 517 2.57 -15.12 -19.91
C ALA A 517 3.62 -14.22 -19.22
N ASP A 518 4.83 -14.12 -19.81
CA ASP A 518 5.87 -13.18 -19.37
C ASP A 518 5.45 -11.72 -19.60
N THR A 519 5.08 -11.37 -20.84
CA THR A 519 4.76 -9.98 -21.21
C THR A 519 3.51 -9.45 -20.50
N ILE A 520 2.46 -10.27 -20.36
CA ILE A 520 1.23 -9.91 -19.64
C ILE A 520 1.49 -9.75 -18.14
N THR A 521 2.44 -10.49 -17.57
CA THR A 521 2.83 -10.26 -16.17
C THR A 521 3.41 -8.85 -16.00
N TRP A 522 4.27 -8.40 -16.91
CA TRP A 522 4.80 -7.02 -16.90
C TRP A 522 3.74 -5.94 -17.17
N ARG A 523 2.63 -6.26 -17.84
CA ARG A 523 1.52 -5.33 -18.08
C ARG A 523 0.76 -4.93 -16.82
N TYR A 524 0.76 -5.76 -15.79
CA TYR A 524 -0.05 -5.56 -14.58
C TYR A 524 0.75 -5.54 -13.27
N VAL A 525 2.06 -5.74 -13.34
CA VAL A 525 2.97 -5.63 -12.20
C VAL A 525 3.70 -4.29 -12.30
N HIS A 526 3.32 -3.33 -11.45
CA HIS A 526 3.86 -1.96 -11.48
C HIS A 526 4.63 -1.62 -10.19
N PRO A 527 5.84 -2.18 -9.99
CA PRO A 527 6.66 -1.89 -8.84
C PRO A 527 7.46 -0.60 -9.05
N TRP A 528 7.65 0.18 -7.99
CA TRP A 528 8.73 1.17 -7.98
C TRP A 528 10.08 0.45 -8.03
N ALA A 529 10.85 0.64 -9.09
CA ALA A 529 12.14 -0.01 -9.25
C ALA A 529 13.21 0.48 -8.27
N MET A 530 13.05 1.73 -7.81
CA MET A 530 13.92 2.47 -6.92
C MET A 530 13.10 3.58 -6.27
N ASP A 531 13.67 4.20 -5.24
CA ASP A 531 13.07 5.31 -4.52
C ASP A 531 12.75 6.48 -5.46
N SER A 532 11.52 6.97 -5.38
CA SER A 532 11.00 8.03 -6.23
C SER A 532 11.23 9.43 -5.68
N ASP A 533 11.55 9.59 -4.39
CA ASP A 533 11.83 10.88 -3.78
C ASP A 533 12.83 10.77 -2.62
N HIS A 534 14.11 11.04 -2.89
CA HIS A 534 15.16 10.94 -1.87
C HIS A 534 14.99 11.94 -0.70
N PHE A 535 14.04 12.89 -0.78
CA PHE A 535 13.84 13.97 0.20
C PHE A 535 12.69 13.73 1.17
N ASP A 536 11.95 12.63 1.03
CA ASP A 536 10.74 12.37 1.81
C ASP A 536 10.98 11.71 3.19
N GLY A 537 12.25 11.54 3.54
CA GLY A 537 12.68 11.02 4.83
C GLY A 537 12.77 9.50 4.80
N ALA A 538 12.07 8.82 5.70
CA ALA A 538 12.15 7.36 5.87
C ALA A 538 11.19 6.58 4.93
N LEU A 539 10.60 7.24 3.92
CA LEU A 539 9.59 6.65 3.05
C LEU A 539 10.19 6.19 1.72
N ASP A 540 10.76 4.99 1.70
CA ASP A 540 11.31 4.43 0.47
C ASP A 540 10.25 3.64 -0.32
N SER A 541 9.88 4.14 -1.51
CA SER A 541 8.88 3.51 -2.37
C SER A 541 9.34 2.22 -3.05
N SER A 542 10.65 1.94 -3.07
CA SER A 542 11.23 0.79 -3.79
C SER A 542 10.51 -0.51 -3.48
N PHE A 543 10.16 -1.26 -4.52
CA PHE A 543 9.46 -2.54 -4.50
C PHE A 543 8.03 -2.55 -3.96
N LEU A 544 7.49 -1.42 -3.54
CA LEU A 544 6.04 -1.31 -3.39
C LEU A 544 5.39 -1.36 -4.77
N VAL A 545 4.10 -1.66 -4.80
CA VAL A 545 3.38 -1.91 -6.05
C VAL A 545 2.03 -1.20 -6.00
N GLU A 546 1.70 -0.55 -7.09
CA GLU A 546 0.43 0.16 -7.25
C GLU A 546 -0.68 -0.81 -7.68
N PRO A 547 -1.92 -0.68 -7.15
CA PRO A 547 -2.97 -1.67 -7.38
C PRO A 547 -3.73 -1.50 -8.69
N ASN A 548 -3.95 -0.27 -9.15
CA ASN A 548 -4.75 0.03 -10.34
C ASN A 548 -4.48 1.44 -10.91
N SER A 549 -5.05 1.72 -12.08
CA SER A 549 -4.91 3.01 -12.77
C SER A 549 -5.85 4.11 -12.27
N GLY A 550 -6.74 3.82 -11.33
CA GLY A 550 -7.70 4.76 -10.80
C GLY A 550 -6.99 5.92 -10.12
N ARG A 551 -7.64 7.09 -10.16
CA ARG A 551 -7.16 8.32 -9.54
C ARG A 551 -6.95 8.12 -8.04
N ASP A 552 -7.90 7.46 -7.38
CA ASP A 552 -7.94 7.37 -5.92
C ASP A 552 -6.83 6.46 -5.36
N TRP A 553 -6.27 5.57 -6.18
CA TRP A 553 -5.11 4.72 -5.85
C TRP A 553 -3.79 5.22 -6.43
N ALA A 554 -3.76 6.42 -7.01
CA ALA A 554 -2.56 6.93 -7.62
C ALA A 554 -1.49 7.32 -6.60
N GLY A 555 -0.25 6.88 -6.87
CA GLY A 555 0.88 7.10 -5.97
C GLY A 555 0.79 6.28 -4.68
N LEU A 556 0.04 5.16 -4.68
CA LEU A 556 -0.14 4.32 -3.50
C LEU A 556 0.55 2.96 -3.64
N GLY A 557 1.17 2.49 -2.56
CA GLY A 557 1.49 1.07 -2.39
C GLY A 557 0.29 0.33 -1.78
N CYS A 558 -0.12 -0.80 -2.36
CA CYS A 558 -1.27 -1.59 -1.90
C CYS A 558 -0.88 -3.03 -1.56
N ALA A 559 -1.48 -3.58 -0.49
CA ALA A 559 -1.36 -5.00 -0.17
C ALA A 559 -2.44 -5.87 -0.82
N ASN A 560 -3.69 -5.42 -0.87
CA ASN A 560 -4.87 -6.23 -1.21
C ASN A 560 -4.80 -6.83 -2.63
N GLU A 561 -5.05 -6.01 -3.66
CA GLU A 561 -5.27 -6.49 -5.04
C GLU A 561 -3.97 -6.92 -5.71
N VAL A 562 -2.84 -6.47 -5.19
CA VAL A 562 -1.51 -6.84 -5.68
C VAL A 562 -1.06 -8.19 -5.14
N ASN A 563 -1.54 -8.62 -3.96
CA ASN A 563 -1.05 -9.86 -3.36
C ASN A 563 -1.25 -11.09 -4.26
N TRP A 564 -2.36 -11.19 -4.99
CA TRP A 564 -2.59 -12.28 -5.96
C TRP A 564 -1.58 -12.29 -7.12
N THR A 565 -1.05 -11.11 -7.46
CA THR A 565 -0.06 -10.96 -8.50
C THR A 565 1.31 -11.50 -8.07
N ILE A 566 1.61 -11.57 -6.76
CA ILE A 566 2.85 -12.19 -6.23
C ILE A 566 2.91 -13.68 -6.55
N ASP A 567 1.78 -14.39 -6.42
CA ASP A 567 1.69 -15.80 -6.79
C ASP A 567 1.93 -15.97 -8.30
N SER A 568 1.28 -15.14 -9.11
CA SER A 568 1.42 -15.17 -10.58
C SER A 568 2.86 -14.88 -11.02
N LEU A 569 3.52 -13.90 -10.40
CA LEU A 569 4.93 -13.59 -10.63
C LEU A 569 5.82 -14.81 -10.33
N THR A 570 5.51 -15.54 -9.26
CA THR A 570 6.23 -16.78 -8.89
C THR A 570 6.01 -17.88 -9.91
N GLN A 571 4.75 -18.09 -10.33
CA GLN A 571 4.35 -19.09 -11.33
C GLN A 571 5.04 -18.86 -12.67
N VAL A 572 4.98 -17.63 -13.19
CA VAL A 572 5.54 -17.28 -14.49
C VAL A 572 7.07 -17.36 -14.43
N TYR A 573 7.71 -16.79 -13.41
CA TYR A 573 9.16 -16.84 -13.24
C TYR A 573 9.73 -18.27 -13.32
N VAL A 574 9.15 -19.25 -12.63
CA VAL A 574 9.71 -20.61 -12.62
C VAL A 574 9.63 -21.30 -13.99
N HIS A 575 8.73 -20.84 -14.87
CA HIS A 575 8.55 -21.38 -16.22
C HIS A 575 9.23 -20.55 -17.32
N THR A 576 9.41 -19.24 -17.16
CA THR A 576 10.09 -18.37 -18.15
C THR A 576 11.57 -18.21 -17.83
N GLY A 577 11.94 -18.24 -16.55
CA GLY A 577 13.30 -18.03 -16.08
C GLY A 577 13.75 -16.57 -16.09
N ASP A 578 12.83 -15.61 -16.22
CA ASP A 578 13.18 -14.18 -16.26
C ASP A 578 13.81 -13.72 -14.91
N PRO A 579 15.11 -13.39 -14.87
CA PRO A 579 15.78 -13.00 -13.62
C PRO A 579 15.24 -11.70 -13.03
N ARG A 580 14.61 -10.82 -13.83
CA ARG A 580 14.03 -9.55 -13.37
C ARG A 580 12.82 -9.80 -12.49
N MET A 581 11.98 -10.77 -12.84
CA MET A 581 10.83 -11.18 -12.02
C MET A 581 11.29 -11.71 -10.66
N ARG A 582 12.36 -12.53 -10.64
CA ARG A 582 12.97 -12.99 -9.38
C ARG A 582 13.43 -11.83 -8.53
N TYR A 583 14.11 -10.85 -9.13
CA TYR A 583 14.58 -9.65 -8.44
C TYR A 583 13.43 -8.90 -7.79
N TYR A 584 12.38 -8.56 -8.54
CA TYR A 584 11.22 -7.86 -7.98
C TYR A 584 10.51 -8.68 -6.93
N LEU A 585 10.29 -9.98 -7.14
CA LEU A 585 9.67 -10.87 -6.16
C LEU A 585 10.43 -10.85 -4.82
N ARG A 586 11.77 -10.89 -4.86
CA ARG A 586 12.61 -10.79 -3.65
C ARG A 586 12.45 -9.45 -2.94
N GLY A 587 12.45 -8.35 -3.69
CA GLY A 587 12.30 -7.00 -3.12
C GLY A 587 10.89 -6.75 -2.57
N ILE A 588 9.85 -7.13 -3.31
CA ILE A 588 8.43 -7.01 -2.93
C ILE A 588 8.20 -7.72 -1.60
N LEU A 589 8.57 -9.00 -1.49
CA LEU A 589 8.39 -9.79 -0.26
C LEU A 589 9.24 -9.31 0.91
N GLN A 590 10.27 -8.50 0.66
CA GLN A 590 11.09 -7.90 1.71
C GLN A 590 10.47 -6.59 2.24
N ARG A 591 9.85 -5.80 1.36
CA ARG A 591 9.25 -4.49 1.70
C ARG A 591 7.79 -4.59 2.10
N TRP A 592 7.10 -5.66 1.73
CA TRP A 592 5.68 -5.90 2.04
C TRP A 592 5.24 -5.56 3.48
N PRO A 593 6.04 -5.85 4.53
CA PRO A 593 5.63 -5.53 5.89
C PRO A 593 5.24 -4.08 6.09
N VAL A 594 5.81 -3.10 5.37
CA VAL A 594 5.47 -1.67 5.54
C VAL A 594 4.00 -1.36 5.25
N LEU A 595 3.29 -2.25 4.55
CA LEU A 595 1.87 -2.13 4.22
C LEU A 595 0.93 -2.53 5.37
N TYR A 596 1.44 -2.94 6.54
CA TYR A 596 0.58 -3.15 7.69
C TYR A 596 -0.17 -1.86 8.05
N GLN A 597 -1.45 -1.98 8.39
CA GLN A 597 -2.22 -0.89 8.97
C GLN A 597 -1.62 -0.48 10.33
N PRO A 598 -1.85 0.75 10.80
CA PRO A 598 -1.39 1.22 12.10
C PRO A 598 -2.20 0.61 13.25
N ASN A 599 -2.61 -0.67 13.15
CA ASN A 599 -3.39 -1.38 14.16
C ASN A 599 -2.44 -2.09 15.13
N TYR A 600 -2.69 -1.97 16.44
CA TYR A 600 -1.84 -2.56 17.47
C TYR A 600 -2.36 -3.94 17.94
N GLU A 601 -1.48 -4.93 18.00
CA GLU A 601 -1.72 -6.27 18.58
C GLU A 601 -0.57 -6.70 19.50
N ASP A 602 -0.72 -7.75 20.30
CA ASP A 602 0.36 -8.20 21.20
C ASP A 602 1.44 -9.02 20.44
N SER A 603 1.13 -9.51 19.24
CA SER A 603 2.07 -10.24 18.39
C SER A 603 1.57 -10.34 16.95
N LEU A 604 2.47 -10.65 16.00
CA LEU A 604 2.12 -10.95 14.61
C LEU A 604 1.08 -12.08 14.47
N ALA A 605 1.10 -13.05 15.40
CA ALA A 605 0.19 -14.19 15.39
C ALA A 605 -1.28 -13.80 15.65
N GLN A 606 -1.52 -12.63 16.25
CA GLN A 606 -2.87 -12.15 16.59
C GLN A 606 -3.50 -11.29 15.50
N TYR A 607 -2.71 -10.75 14.57
CA TYR A 607 -3.24 -9.96 13.47
C TYR A 607 -4.22 -10.79 12.62
N ASN A 608 -5.38 -10.19 12.37
CA ASN A 608 -6.45 -10.76 11.58
C ASN A 608 -6.15 -10.66 10.08
N SER A 609 -6.81 -11.48 9.26
CA SER A 609 -6.61 -11.44 7.80
C SER A 609 -7.38 -10.32 7.13
N SER A 610 -8.37 -9.70 7.78
CA SER A 610 -9.30 -8.74 7.16
C SER A 610 -8.97 -7.27 7.39
N GLU A 611 -7.99 -6.96 8.24
CA GLU A 611 -7.66 -5.60 8.72
C GLU A 611 -6.16 -5.42 9.03
N ALA A 612 -5.31 -6.42 8.76
CA ALA A 612 -3.89 -6.31 9.06
C ALA A 612 -3.12 -5.41 8.09
N LEU A 613 -3.45 -5.47 6.80
CA LEU A 613 -2.74 -4.74 5.74
C LEU A 613 -3.62 -3.65 5.12
N THR A 614 -2.99 -2.60 4.60
CA THR A 614 -3.66 -1.43 4.02
C THR A 614 -3.86 -1.60 2.51
N GLU A 615 -4.97 -1.06 2.03
CA GLU A 615 -5.23 -0.90 0.60
C GLU A 615 -4.43 0.25 -0.04
N GLY A 616 -3.86 1.14 0.78
CA GLY A 616 -3.07 2.25 0.25
C GLY A 616 -2.16 2.90 1.28
N LEU A 617 -0.86 2.82 1.05
CA LEU A 617 0.18 3.66 1.66
C LEU A 617 0.53 4.78 0.67
N GLY A 618 0.33 6.05 1.05
CA GLY A 618 0.67 7.18 0.19
C GLY A 618 2.17 7.38 0.04
N LEU A 619 2.67 7.34 -1.20
CA LEU A 619 4.11 7.42 -1.52
C LEU A 619 4.54 8.78 -2.06
N PHE A 620 3.60 9.69 -2.33
CA PHE A 620 3.94 11.03 -2.80
C PHE A 620 2.89 12.07 -2.35
N ASP A 621 3.20 13.36 -2.48
CA ASP A 621 2.21 14.40 -2.21
C ASP A 621 1.00 14.28 -3.13
N GLY A 622 -0.18 14.64 -2.62
CA GLY A 622 -1.45 14.52 -3.32
C GLY A 622 -2.05 13.11 -3.32
N SER A 623 -1.32 12.08 -2.88
CA SER A 623 -1.86 10.72 -2.69
C SER A 623 -3.08 10.72 -1.76
N GLY A 624 -4.05 9.83 -2.00
CA GLY A 624 -5.35 9.82 -1.32
C GLY A 624 -5.33 9.85 0.21
N PRO A 625 -4.59 8.98 0.92
CA PRO A 625 -4.45 9.05 2.38
C PRO A 625 -3.47 10.13 2.84
N GLY A 626 -2.68 10.72 1.94
CA GLY A 626 -1.54 11.60 2.23
C GLY A 626 -0.19 10.85 2.25
N ARG A 627 0.91 11.57 2.03
CA ARG A 627 2.27 11.02 2.02
C ARG A 627 2.60 10.38 3.38
N GLY A 628 3.07 9.13 3.37
CA GLY A 628 3.42 8.34 4.55
C GLY A 628 2.22 7.80 5.36
N LEU A 629 1.00 8.20 5.00
CA LEU A 629 -0.23 7.79 5.67
C LEU A 629 -0.87 6.58 4.98
N ARG A 630 -1.71 5.86 5.72
CA ARG A 630 -2.34 4.60 5.28
C ARG A 630 -3.85 4.69 5.33
N TYR A 631 -4.53 4.03 4.39
CA TYR A 631 -5.95 3.80 4.54
C TYR A 631 -6.23 2.88 5.74
N PRO A 632 -7.31 3.15 6.51
CA PRO A 632 -7.69 2.35 7.67
C PRO A 632 -8.49 1.09 7.30
N TYR A 633 -8.32 0.62 6.06
CA TYR A 633 -9.00 -0.56 5.51
C TYR A 633 -8.06 -1.30 4.55
N GLY A 634 -8.42 -2.54 4.27
CA GLY A 634 -7.66 -3.48 3.45
C GLY A 634 -7.50 -4.84 4.14
N PHE A 635 -7.04 -5.84 3.41
CA PHE A 635 -6.96 -7.23 3.87
C PHE A 635 -5.62 -7.87 3.51
N SER A 636 -5.30 -8.97 4.19
CA SER A 636 -4.12 -9.78 3.98
C SER A 636 -4.52 -11.16 3.49
N PRO A 637 -4.48 -11.40 2.18
CA PRO A 637 -4.65 -12.75 1.67
C PRO A 637 -3.40 -13.58 1.99
N SER A 638 -3.56 -14.90 1.98
CA SER A 638 -2.42 -15.82 2.02
C SER A 638 -1.53 -15.67 0.78
N LEU A 639 -0.32 -16.23 0.81
CA LEU A 639 0.54 -16.39 -0.36
C LEU A 639 0.71 -17.89 -0.73
N PRO A 640 -0.30 -18.49 -1.40
CA PRO A 640 -0.37 -19.91 -1.75
C PRO A 640 0.86 -20.53 -2.37
N LEU A 641 1.73 -19.79 -3.07
CA LEU A 641 2.95 -20.34 -3.66
C LEU A 641 4.25 -19.94 -2.94
N ASN A 642 4.23 -18.89 -2.12
CA ASN A 642 5.43 -18.39 -1.47
C ASN A 642 5.57 -18.92 -0.03
N GLU A 643 4.48 -18.97 0.75
CA GLU A 643 4.56 -19.32 2.17
C GLU A 643 4.92 -20.81 2.37
N PRO A 644 5.93 -21.13 3.20
CA PRO A 644 6.11 -22.49 3.72
C PRO A 644 4.90 -22.94 4.56
N VAL A 645 4.21 -23.97 4.06
CA VAL A 645 2.94 -24.43 4.62
C VAL A 645 3.12 -25.46 5.75
N GLY A 646 2.21 -25.43 6.73
CA GLY A 646 2.19 -26.33 7.87
C GLY A 646 3.46 -26.24 8.73
N ASN A 647 4.11 -27.39 8.98
CA ASN A 647 5.36 -27.46 9.75
C ASN A 647 6.62 -27.17 8.92
N SER A 648 6.48 -26.96 7.61
CA SER A 648 7.63 -26.71 6.74
C SER A 648 8.30 -25.39 7.10
N THR A 649 9.63 -25.38 7.19
CA THR A 649 10.39 -24.13 7.40
C THR A 649 10.88 -23.53 6.09
N MET A 650 10.71 -24.26 4.99
CA MET A 650 11.14 -23.89 3.66
C MET A 650 10.09 -24.32 2.64
N ARG A 651 9.91 -23.49 1.62
CA ARG A 651 9.16 -23.81 0.41
C ARG A 651 10.08 -23.77 -0.78
N VAL A 652 9.94 -24.73 -1.69
CA VAL A 652 10.61 -24.76 -2.99
C VAL A 652 9.55 -24.76 -4.09
N VAL A 653 9.60 -23.78 -4.98
CA VAL A 653 8.78 -23.74 -6.18
C VAL A 653 9.69 -23.94 -7.39
N ALA A 654 9.37 -24.90 -8.24
CA ALA A 654 10.18 -25.31 -9.37
C ALA A 654 9.37 -25.26 -10.67
N GLY A 655 10.05 -25.07 -11.79
CA GLY A 655 9.41 -25.01 -13.09
C GLY A 655 10.33 -25.41 -14.25
N ALA A 656 9.95 -25.04 -15.45
CA ALA A 656 10.61 -25.49 -16.67
C ALA A 656 11.95 -24.79 -16.92
N GLN A 657 12.17 -23.63 -16.32
CA GLN A 657 13.36 -22.79 -16.55
C GLN A 657 14.02 -22.31 -15.27
N ALA A 658 13.35 -22.34 -14.12
CA ALA A 658 13.93 -21.90 -12.86
C ALA A 658 13.33 -22.60 -11.63
N CYS A 659 13.94 -22.35 -10.48
CA CYS A 659 13.35 -22.62 -9.18
C CYS A 659 13.63 -21.47 -8.22
N ILE A 660 12.85 -21.39 -7.14
CA ILE A 660 13.01 -20.42 -6.07
C ILE A 660 12.61 -21.04 -4.73
N ALA A 661 13.32 -20.65 -3.68
CA ALA A 661 12.97 -21.01 -2.32
C ALA A 661 12.41 -19.82 -1.53
N PHE A 662 11.65 -20.11 -0.48
CA PHE A 662 11.19 -19.17 0.55
C PHE A 662 11.35 -19.81 1.94
N ASN A 663 11.59 -19.01 2.98
CA ASN A 663 11.75 -19.51 4.35
C ASN A 663 10.68 -18.98 5.30
N LYS A 664 10.60 -19.65 6.45
CA LYS A 664 9.90 -19.25 7.66
C LYS A 664 10.83 -19.50 8.86
N ASN A 665 10.85 -18.58 9.82
CA ASN A 665 11.75 -18.60 10.98
C ASN A 665 13.22 -18.38 10.58
N GLY A 666 13.49 -17.32 9.82
CA GLY A 666 14.82 -16.89 9.40
C GLY A 666 15.25 -17.39 8.03
N THR A 667 16.27 -16.74 7.45
CA THR A 667 16.77 -16.97 6.08
C THR A 667 17.86 -18.04 6.01
N SER A 668 17.57 -19.21 6.57
CA SER A 668 18.60 -20.24 6.82
C SER A 668 18.80 -21.26 5.70
N SER A 669 17.88 -21.36 4.73
CA SER A 669 17.87 -22.43 3.72
C SER A 669 17.56 -21.93 2.31
N ASP A 670 18.14 -22.58 1.30
CA ASP A 670 17.97 -22.30 -0.14
C ASP A 670 18.22 -23.59 -0.96
N VAL A 671 18.15 -23.50 -2.28
CA VAL A 671 18.41 -24.58 -3.24
C VAL A 671 19.57 -24.23 -4.19
N ALA A 672 20.30 -25.25 -4.62
CA ALA A 672 21.37 -25.15 -5.62
C ALA A 672 21.32 -26.31 -6.63
N ASP A 673 22.13 -26.24 -7.67
CA ASP A 673 22.30 -27.29 -8.69
C ASP A 673 20.99 -27.72 -9.38
N TYR A 674 20.09 -26.77 -9.62
CA TYR A 674 18.78 -27.04 -10.19
C TYR A 674 18.88 -27.60 -11.62
N ARG A 675 18.13 -28.67 -11.88
CA ARG A 675 17.98 -29.34 -13.18
C ARG A 675 16.51 -29.69 -13.39
N THR A 676 16.04 -29.67 -14.63
CA THR A 676 14.64 -29.96 -14.96
C THR A 676 14.51 -30.72 -16.28
N GLY A 677 13.53 -31.62 -16.35
CA GLY A 677 13.02 -32.22 -17.59
C GLY A 677 11.92 -31.38 -18.25
N GLY A 678 11.46 -30.33 -17.57
CA GLY A 678 10.44 -29.40 -18.04
C GLY A 678 9.01 -29.91 -17.89
N ASP A 679 8.78 -31.16 -17.48
CA ASP A 679 7.46 -31.82 -17.40
C ASP A 679 7.03 -32.16 -15.97
N GLY A 680 7.50 -31.39 -14.98
CA GLY A 680 7.35 -31.69 -13.56
C GLY A 680 8.54 -32.46 -12.98
N SER A 681 9.37 -33.11 -13.83
CA SER A 681 10.58 -33.79 -13.38
C SER A 681 11.70 -32.80 -13.09
N CYS A 682 12.29 -32.82 -11.89
CA CYS A 682 13.37 -31.91 -11.52
C CYS A 682 14.31 -32.46 -10.44
N SER A 683 15.47 -31.83 -10.26
CA SER A 683 16.42 -32.15 -9.21
C SER A 683 17.12 -30.90 -8.69
N PHE A 684 17.35 -30.85 -7.37
CA PHE A 684 18.05 -29.76 -6.69
C PHE A 684 18.73 -30.24 -5.41
N ARG A 685 19.72 -29.50 -4.95
CA ARG A 685 20.42 -29.70 -3.67
C ARG A 685 19.93 -28.69 -2.64
N ILE A 686 19.63 -29.17 -1.42
CA ILE A 686 19.35 -28.30 -0.27
C ILE A 686 20.65 -27.68 0.23
N VAL A 687 20.67 -26.36 0.38
CA VAL A 687 21.75 -25.59 1.01
C VAL A 687 21.20 -24.92 2.25
N SER A 688 21.74 -25.20 3.43
CA SER A 688 21.22 -24.65 4.68
C SER A 688 22.30 -24.46 5.74
N THR A 689 22.16 -23.41 6.55
CA THR A 689 22.98 -23.17 7.75
C THR A 689 22.45 -23.91 8.99
N ARG A 690 21.28 -24.57 8.88
CA ARG A 690 20.69 -25.36 9.97
C ARG A 690 21.48 -26.65 10.21
N SER A 691 21.66 -27.01 11.47
CA SER A 691 22.38 -28.23 11.89
C SER A 691 21.51 -29.49 11.99
N GLY A 692 20.18 -29.34 12.06
CA GLY A 692 19.21 -30.43 12.21
C GLY A 692 18.35 -30.68 10.97
N VAL A 693 17.54 -31.73 11.02
CA VAL A 693 16.53 -32.03 9.98
C VAL A 693 15.36 -31.05 10.05
N PHE A 694 14.72 -30.82 8.90
CA PHE A 694 13.53 -29.98 8.77
C PHE A 694 12.65 -30.43 7.60
N ASP A 695 11.43 -29.89 7.56
CA ASP A 695 10.44 -30.22 6.54
C ASP A 695 10.39 -29.14 5.45
N VAL A 696 10.10 -29.57 4.23
CA VAL A 696 10.04 -28.73 3.03
C VAL A 696 8.70 -28.94 2.32
N SER A 697 8.06 -27.83 1.98
CA SER A 697 6.92 -27.82 1.05
C SER A 697 7.45 -27.61 -0.37
N PHE A 698 6.97 -28.39 -1.33
CA PHE A 698 7.43 -28.35 -2.72
C PHE A 698 6.23 -28.17 -3.66
N SER A 699 6.37 -27.32 -4.68
CA SER A 699 5.36 -27.15 -5.73
C SER A 699 6.01 -27.07 -7.13
N TYR A 700 5.32 -27.61 -8.12
CA TYR A 700 5.58 -27.42 -9.56
C TYR A 700 4.26 -27.03 -10.24
N PRO A 701 3.94 -25.72 -10.33
CA PRO A 701 2.62 -25.27 -10.75
C PRO A 701 2.29 -25.72 -12.19
N PHE A 702 0.99 -25.85 -12.50
CA PHE A 702 0.43 -26.27 -13.80
C PHE A 702 0.77 -27.69 -14.27
N VAL A 703 1.37 -28.53 -13.42
CA VAL A 703 1.67 -29.92 -13.73
C VAL A 703 1.25 -30.83 -12.58
N ASP A 704 0.50 -31.89 -12.88
CA ASP A 704 0.20 -32.94 -11.89
C ASP A 704 1.45 -33.79 -11.65
N ILE A 705 2.12 -33.54 -10.54
CA ILE A 705 3.30 -34.29 -10.10
C ILE A 705 2.93 -35.42 -9.15
N SER A 706 1.66 -35.56 -8.76
CA SER A 706 1.23 -36.44 -7.67
C SER A 706 1.59 -37.91 -7.86
N GLY A 707 1.79 -38.36 -9.11
CA GLY A 707 2.26 -39.71 -9.45
C GLY A 707 3.78 -39.89 -9.49
N LEU A 708 4.58 -38.82 -9.41
CA LEU A 708 6.03 -38.89 -9.60
C LEU A 708 6.75 -39.46 -8.38
N THR A 709 7.78 -40.29 -8.63
CA THR A 709 8.66 -40.82 -7.59
C THR A 709 9.58 -39.73 -7.06
N VAL A 710 9.82 -39.70 -5.76
CA VAL A 710 10.78 -38.78 -5.12
C VAL A 710 11.93 -39.59 -4.54
N THR A 711 13.16 -39.21 -4.89
CA THR A 711 14.38 -39.81 -4.34
C THR A 711 15.24 -38.76 -3.66
N ARG A 712 16.01 -39.20 -2.67
CA ARG A 712 16.97 -38.39 -1.92
C ARG A 712 18.33 -39.05 -1.96
N VAL A 713 19.35 -38.32 -2.41
CA VAL A 713 20.75 -38.69 -2.25
C VAL A 713 21.31 -37.99 -1.01
N ARG A 714 21.81 -38.78 -0.05
CA ARG A 714 22.49 -38.29 1.16
C ARG A 714 23.77 -39.08 1.33
N ASN A 715 24.92 -38.40 1.45
CA ASN A 715 26.24 -39.04 1.59
C ASN A 715 26.52 -40.09 0.49
N GLY A 716 26.08 -39.82 -0.75
CA GLY A 716 26.25 -40.73 -1.89
C GLY A 716 25.25 -41.91 -1.94
N LEU A 717 24.38 -42.07 -0.94
CA LEU A 717 23.35 -43.12 -0.92
C LEU A 717 22.03 -42.57 -1.45
N THR A 718 21.49 -43.22 -2.49
CA THR A 718 20.18 -42.90 -3.07
C THR A 718 19.09 -43.69 -2.34
N ASN A 719 18.09 -42.99 -1.80
CA ASN A 719 16.93 -43.57 -1.16
C ASN A 719 15.65 -43.09 -1.87
N VAL A 720 14.74 -44.02 -2.18
CA VAL A 720 13.38 -43.67 -2.62
C VAL A 720 12.58 -43.31 -1.37
N LEU A 721 11.96 -42.13 -1.35
CA LEU A 721 11.19 -41.66 -0.19
C LEU A 721 9.80 -42.29 -0.18
N GLY A 722 9.43 -42.89 0.96
CA GLY A 722 8.14 -43.55 1.17
C GLY A 722 7.04 -42.63 1.71
N SER A 723 5.86 -43.19 2.01
CA SER A 723 4.68 -42.44 2.48
C SER A 723 4.85 -41.71 3.82
N GLY A 724 5.80 -42.13 4.67
CA GLY A 724 6.14 -41.39 5.90
C GLY A 724 7.07 -40.19 5.67
N GLN A 725 7.60 -40.03 4.45
CA GLN A 725 8.56 -38.99 4.07
C GLN A 725 8.05 -38.07 2.97
N VAL A 726 7.06 -38.52 2.20
CA VAL A 726 6.38 -37.75 1.16
C VAL A 726 4.88 -37.81 1.39
N THR A 727 4.28 -36.68 1.77
CA THR A 727 2.81 -36.54 1.79
C THR A 727 2.36 -35.84 0.52
N ARG A 728 1.29 -36.37 -0.10
CA ARG A 728 0.77 -35.91 -1.39
C ARG A 728 -0.64 -35.34 -1.19
N PRO A 729 -0.79 -34.03 -0.94
CA PRO A 729 -2.09 -33.41 -0.66
C PRO A 729 -3.06 -33.64 -1.82
N LEU A 730 -4.29 -34.12 -1.57
CA LEU A 730 -5.25 -34.43 -2.65
C LEU A 730 -5.79 -33.17 -3.33
N GLN A 731 -5.84 -32.06 -2.60
CA GLN A 731 -6.30 -30.76 -3.07
C GLN A 731 -5.27 -30.00 -3.92
N SER A 732 -4.01 -30.47 -3.95
CA SER A 732 -2.91 -29.81 -4.65
C SER A 732 -2.08 -30.87 -5.42
N PRO A 733 -2.52 -31.30 -6.62
CA PRO A 733 -1.76 -32.21 -7.48
C PRO A 733 -0.39 -31.70 -7.90
N SER A 734 -0.18 -30.38 -7.82
CA SER A 734 1.10 -29.74 -8.13
C SER A 734 2.13 -29.77 -7.00
N SER A 735 1.80 -30.33 -5.81
CA SER A 735 2.64 -30.17 -4.61
C SER A 735 2.93 -31.43 -3.79
N PHE A 736 3.98 -31.36 -2.96
CA PHE A 736 4.38 -32.36 -1.96
C PHE A 736 4.78 -31.73 -0.62
N TYR A 737 4.57 -32.49 0.47
CA TYR A 737 5.33 -32.31 1.71
C TYR A 737 6.48 -33.32 1.75
N LEU A 738 7.68 -32.82 2.03
CA LEU A 738 8.89 -33.62 2.14
C LEU A 738 9.43 -33.48 3.57
N SER A 739 9.48 -34.58 4.32
CA SER A 739 9.92 -34.54 5.72
C SER A 739 11.36 -35.05 5.91
N GLN A 740 11.97 -34.62 7.03
CA GLN A 740 13.30 -35.09 7.46
C GLN A 740 14.45 -34.79 6.46
N LEU A 741 14.38 -33.65 5.77
CA LEU A 741 15.44 -33.16 4.91
C LEU A 741 16.52 -32.45 5.71
N GLN A 742 17.72 -32.32 5.16
CA GLN A 742 18.83 -31.60 5.79
C GLN A 742 19.75 -30.95 4.74
N ASN A 743 20.67 -30.10 5.20
CA ASN A 743 21.71 -29.53 4.37
C ASN A 743 22.49 -30.61 3.58
N GLY A 744 22.69 -30.38 2.29
CA GLY A 744 23.44 -31.25 1.38
C GLY A 744 22.63 -32.39 0.74
N ASP A 745 21.37 -32.60 1.14
CA ASP A 745 20.49 -33.55 0.46
C ASP A 745 20.25 -33.14 -1.00
N ILE A 746 20.36 -34.08 -1.93
CA ILE A 746 19.95 -33.89 -3.33
C ILE A 746 18.63 -34.59 -3.53
N LEU A 747 17.61 -33.84 -3.93
CA LEU A 747 16.28 -34.33 -4.19
C LEU A 747 16.11 -34.49 -5.70
N THR A 748 15.47 -35.58 -6.12
CA THR A 748 15.08 -35.80 -7.52
C THR A 748 13.62 -36.26 -7.56
N ILE A 749 12.80 -35.52 -8.29
CA ILE A 749 11.38 -35.76 -8.51
C ILE A 749 11.21 -36.19 -9.97
N GLY A 750 10.65 -37.38 -10.18
CA GLY A 750 10.50 -37.94 -11.53
C GLY A 750 11.82 -38.25 -12.23
N PRO A 751 11.77 -38.63 -13.52
CA PRO A 751 12.96 -38.90 -14.33
C PRO A 751 13.63 -37.61 -14.81
N VAL A 752 14.79 -37.27 -14.26
CA VAL A 752 15.62 -36.16 -14.76
C VAL A 752 16.71 -36.71 -15.68
N PRO A 753 16.87 -36.19 -16.92
CA PRO A 753 17.95 -36.61 -17.81
C PRO A 753 19.33 -36.42 -17.16
N THR A 754 20.20 -37.43 -17.24
CA THR A 754 21.54 -37.42 -16.63
C THR A 754 22.46 -36.32 -17.17
N ASN A 755 22.17 -35.77 -18.35
CA ASN A 755 22.89 -34.69 -19.00
C ASN A 755 22.16 -33.33 -18.92
N ALA A 756 21.07 -33.21 -18.15
CA ALA A 756 20.39 -31.94 -17.96
C ALA A 756 21.36 -30.90 -17.34
N PRO A 757 21.50 -29.71 -17.94
CA PRO A 757 22.42 -28.69 -17.44
C PRO A 757 21.95 -28.15 -16.09
N ILE A 758 22.91 -27.72 -15.26
CA ILE A 758 22.60 -26.91 -14.08
C ILE A 758 22.14 -25.54 -14.57
N ILE A 759 20.98 -25.10 -14.09
CA ILE A 759 20.48 -23.76 -14.30
C ILE A 759 21.09 -22.85 -13.23
N ASN A 760 21.78 -21.79 -13.66
CA ASN A 760 22.37 -20.79 -12.77
C ASN A 760 21.43 -19.61 -12.62
N PHE A 761 21.24 -19.15 -11.38
CA PHE A 761 20.44 -17.97 -11.08
C PHE A 761 21.30 -16.72 -11.04
N ASP A 762 20.82 -15.63 -11.64
CA ASP A 762 21.48 -14.33 -11.51
C ASP A 762 21.44 -13.86 -10.05
N ALA A 763 22.60 -13.53 -9.53
CA ALA A 763 22.82 -13.04 -8.17
C ALA A 763 23.52 -11.67 -8.16
N SER A 764 23.61 -10.99 -9.30
CA SER A 764 24.30 -9.69 -9.46
C SER A 764 23.72 -8.58 -8.56
N LEU A 765 22.41 -8.60 -8.33
CA LEU A 765 21.69 -7.66 -7.47
C LEU A 765 21.36 -8.19 -6.07
N VAL A 766 21.96 -9.32 -5.67
CA VAL A 766 21.79 -9.86 -4.32
C VAL A 766 22.78 -9.19 -3.37
N TYR A 767 22.31 -8.74 -2.21
CA TYR A 767 23.18 -8.13 -1.21
C TYR A 767 24.29 -9.09 -0.74
N THR A 768 25.51 -8.57 -0.64
CA THR A 768 26.66 -9.26 -0.03
C THR A 768 27.18 -8.45 1.15
N GLY A 769 27.20 -9.02 2.36
CA GLY A 769 27.68 -8.35 3.58
C GLY A 769 29.14 -7.89 3.57
N THR A 770 29.90 -8.28 2.55
CA THR A 770 31.32 -7.95 2.38
C THR A 770 31.60 -6.71 1.53
N ASN A 771 30.59 -6.11 0.88
CA ASN A 771 30.79 -4.98 -0.06
C ASN A 771 29.83 -3.82 0.23
N LEU A 772 30.05 -3.07 1.30
CA LEU A 772 29.44 -1.74 1.44
C LEU A 772 30.24 -0.77 0.56
N THR A 773 29.81 -0.60 -0.70
CA THR A 773 30.41 0.37 -1.62
C THR A 773 30.12 1.79 -1.14
N ARG A 774 31.15 2.64 -1.17
CA ARG A 774 31.01 4.08 -0.92
C ARG A 774 30.07 4.68 -1.97
N SER A 775 29.05 5.41 -1.52
CA SER A 775 28.11 6.15 -2.35
C SER A 775 28.36 7.66 -2.19
N THR A 776 28.21 8.41 -3.28
CA THR A 776 28.34 9.88 -3.25
C THR A 776 27.41 10.55 -4.27
N ASN A 777 26.88 11.71 -3.92
CA ASN A 777 26.18 12.63 -4.83
C ASN A 777 26.98 13.93 -5.09
N GLY A 778 28.29 13.91 -4.82
CA GLY A 778 29.17 15.08 -4.94
C GLY A 778 29.28 15.95 -3.68
N LEU A 779 28.20 16.07 -2.89
CA LEU A 779 28.22 16.79 -1.60
C LEU A 779 28.42 15.84 -0.42
N PHE A 780 27.72 14.70 -0.45
CA PHE A 780 27.76 13.69 0.59
C PHE A 780 28.53 12.47 0.11
N THR A 781 29.20 11.79 1.04
CA THR A 781 29.93 10.55 0.80
C THR A 781 29.72 9.59 1.97
N THR A 782 29.20 8.40 1.71
CA THR A 782 29.08 7.38 2.76
C THR A 782 30.46 6.87 3.17
N VAL A 783 30.67 6.74 4.47
CA VAL A 783 31.93 6.29 5.06
C VAL A 783 31.74 4.84 5.53
N PRO A 784 32.54 3.88 5.04
CA PRO A 784 32.45 2.50 5.50
C PRO A 784 32.68 2.41 7.01
N LEU A 785 31.73 1.78 7.70
CA LEU A 785 31.78 1.56 9.15
C LEU A 785 31.58 0.06 9.42
N PRO A 786 32.62 -0.69 9.84
CA PRO A 786 32.48 -2.11 10.10
C PRO A 786 31.70 -2.33 11.41
N GLY A 787 30.55 -3.00 11.31
CA GLY A 787 29.80 -3.46 12.47
C GLY A 787 30.48 -4.65 13.16
N ASN A 788 30.30 -4.77 14.47
CA ASN A 788 30.85 -5.86 15.29
C ASN A 788 29.76 -6.71 15.97
N SER A 789 28.49 -6.36 15.79
CA SER A 789 27.33 -7.08 16.33
C SER A 789 26.25 -7.21 15.26
N ASN A 790 25.66 -8.41 15.12
CA ASN A 790 24.55 -8.63 14.20
C ASN A 790 23.26 -8.03 14.77
N LEU A 791 22.44 -7.42 13.90
CA LEU A 791 21.08 -7.03 14.23
C LEU A 791 20.17 -8.26 14.27
N VAL A 792 19.32 -8.36 15.28
CA VAL A 792 18.33 -9.44 15.39
C VAL A 792 17.28 -9.25 14.29
N GLN A 793 16.96 -10.29 13.53
CA GLN A 793 16.01 -10.26 12.39
C GLN A 793 14.78 -11.18 12.61
N ASP A 794 14.42 -11.44 13.87
CA ASP A 794 13.38 -12.41 14.24
C ASP A 794 12.00 -11.74 14.36
N TRP A 795 11.09 -12.06 13.45
CA TRP A 795 9.71 -11.56 13.44
C TRP A 795 8.89 -11.96 14.68
N ASN A 796 9.31 -12.93 15.49
CA ASN A 796 8.67 -13.23 16.78
C ASN A 796 9.21 -12.39 17.95
N ASN A 797 10.25 -11.59 17.73
CA ASN A 797 10.85 -10.72 18.73
C ASN A 797 10.52 -9.26 18.42
N LEU A 798 9.63 -8.65 19.21
CA LEU A 798 9.19 -7.25 19.03
C LEU A 798 10.32 -6.21 19.21
N SER A 799 11.42 -6.60 19.87
CA SER A 799 12.63 -5.78 20.00
C SER A 799 13.68 -6.10 18.92
N SER A 800 13.32 -6.81 17.86
CA SER A 800 14.20 -7.06 16.72
C SER A 800 14.16 -5.93 15.69
N PHE A 801 15.13 -5.97 14.77
CA PHE A 801 15.19 -5.13 13.58
C PHE A 801 14.61 -5.85 12.36
N ALA A 802 13.67 -6.78 12.55
CA ALA A 802 13.02 -7.45 11.43
C ALA A 802 12.37 -6.42 10.49
N GLY A 803 12.54 -6.62 9.17
CA GLY A 803 12.10 -5.67 8.15
C GLY A 803 13.14 -4.58 7.80
N ILE A 804 14.24 -4.46 8.56
CA ILE A 804 15.37 -3.63 8.14
C ILE A 804 16.04 -4.28 6.93
N VAL A 805 16.40 -3.47 5.94
CA VAL A 805 16.98 -3.98 4.69
C VAL A 805 18.40 -3.43 4.55
N PRO A 806 19.42 -4.25 4.22
CA PRO A 806 20.76 -3.74 3.95
C PRO A 806 20.80 -3.05 2.59
N GLY A 807 21.56 -1.96 2.46
CA GLY A 807 21.68 -1.22 1.20
C GLY A 807 22.04 0.25 1.38
N THR A 808 22.00 0.99 0.27
CA THR A 808 22.04 2.45 0.27
C THR A 808 20.61 2.98 0.31
N TYR A 809 20.35 3.90 1.23
CA TYR A 809 19.08 4.60 1.41
C TYR A 809 19.29 6.08 1.27
N TRP A 810 18.22 6.80 0.98
CA TRP A 810 18.20 8.25 1.00
C TRP A 810 17.24 8.72 2.07
N ASN A 811 17.66 9.70 2.85
CA ASN A 811 16.82 10.35 3.85
C ASN A 811 17.09 11.84 3.76
N TYR A 812 16.07 12.64 3.44
CA TYR A 812 16.19 14.10 3.33
C TYR A 812 17.30 14.55 2.35
N GLY A 813 17.51 13.81 1.26
CA GLY A 813 18.54 14.03 0.25
C GLY A 813 19.95 13.56 0.64
N ILE A 814 20.09 12.87 1.78
CA ILE A 814 21.36 12.39 2.32
C ILE A 814 21.45 10.87 2.11
N PRO A 815 22.53 10.36 1.48
CA PRO A 815 22.73 8.92 1.33
C PRO A 815 23.19 8.33 2.66
N LEU A 816 22.61 7.20 3.04
CA LEU A 816 22.96 6.39 4.20
C LEU A 816 23.29 4.97 3.73
N GLN A 817 24.39 4.42 4.22
CA GLN A 817 24.71 3.02 4.02
C GLN A 817 24.29 2.24 5.26
N GLN A 818 23.39 1.27 5.10
CA GLN A 818 22.86 0.46 6.18
C GLN A 818 23.20 -1.01 5.97
N GLY A 819 23.63 -1.68 7.03
CA GLY A 819 23.90 -3.11 7.05
C GLY A 819 23.07 -3.84 8.10
N LEU A 820 23.22 -5.16 8.16
CA LEU A 820 22.65 -6.01 9.22
C LEU A 820 23.58 -6.16 10.43
N GLN A 821 24.58 -5.29 10.53
CA GLN A 821 25.52 -5.22 11.63
C GLN A 821 25.63 -3.78 12.11
N ALA A 822 25.78 -3.61 13.42
CA ALA A 822 26.02 -2.32 14.03
C ALA A 822 27.32 -2.33 14.83
N LEU A 823 27.86 -1.14 15.03
CA LEU A 823 29.00 -0.88 15.88
C LEU A 823 28.53 -0.64 17.32
N THR A 824 29.04 -1.43 18.26
CA THR A 824 28.75 -1.34 19.71
C THR A 824 29.95 -0.91 20.57
N ASN A 825 31.15 -0.96 19.99
CA ASN A 825 32.40 -0.56 20.65
C ASN A 825 32.98 0.69 19.97
N VAL A 826 33.90 1.39 20.64
CA VAL A 826 34.64 2.50 20.02
C VAL A 826 35.41 1.98 18.79
N ALA A 827 35.29 2.68 17.66
CA ALA A 827 36.01 2.36 16.42
C ALA A 827 36.78 3.56 15.89
N ALA A 828 38.00 3.30 15.40
CA ALA A 828 38.76 4.29 14.64
C ALA A 828 38.16 4.42 13.22
N VAL A 829 37.85 5.64 12.82
CA VAL A 829 37.29 5.96 11.50
C VAL A 829 37.73 7.37 11.12
N SER A 830 38.03 7.57 9.84
CA SER A 830 38.49 8.86 9.32
C SER A 830 37.59 9.34 8.20
N ALA A 831 37.24 10.63 8.25
CA ALA A 831 36.46 11.34 7.25
C ALA A 831 37.19 12.66 6.90
N PRO A 832 38.29 12.58 6.13
CA PRO A 832 39.10 13.75 5.80
C PRO A 832 38.30 14.73 4.93
N GLY A 833 38.42 16.03 5.23
CA GLY A 833 37.76 17.09 4.46
C GLY A 833 36.26 17.26 4.75
N ALA A 834 35.68 16.50 5.67
CA ALA A 834 34.29 16.68 6.07
C ALA A 834 34.11 17.99 6.87
N SER A 835 33.14 18.81 6.47
CA SER A 835 32.67 19.97 7.25
C SER A 835 31.47 19.61 8.14
N VAL A 836 30.70 18.58 7.76
CA VAL A 836 29.61 18.01 8.56
C VAL A 836 29.71 16.47 8.52
N LEU A 837 29.41 15.83 9.66
CA LEU A 837 29.31 14.38 9.77
C LEU A 837 27.88 14.03 10.17
N LEU A 838 27.28 13.06 9.50
CA LEU A 838 25.96 12.54 9.81
C LEU A 838 26.07 11.08 10.23
N LEU A 839 25.48 10.74 11.38
CA LEU A 839 25.50 9.38 11.91
C LEU A 839 24.07 8.84 11.94
N SER A 840 23.90 7.60 11.49
CA SER A 840 22.69 6.83 11.76
C SER A 840 22.93 5.85 12.91
N TYR A 841 22.02 5.80 13.86
CA TYR A 841 22.15 4.98 15.08
C TYR A 841 20.79 4.57 15.65
N ALA A 842 20.73 3.43 16.36
CA ALA A 842 19.57 3.03 17.14
C ALA A 842 19.84 3.20 18.64
N PRO A 843 19.11 4.09 19.34
CA PRO A 843 19.19 4.22 20.79
C PRO A 843 18.41 3.10 21.51
N PRO A 844 18.67 2.85 22.81
CA PRO A 844 17.75 2.09 23.65
C PRO A 844 16.37 2.75 23.70
N VAL A 845 15.29 1.97 23.60
CA VAL A 845 13.90 2.47 23.55
C VAL A 845 13.55 3.47 24.67
N PRO A 846 13.89 3.24 25.95
CA PRO A 846 13.57 4.20 27.02
C PRO A 846 14.36 5.50 26.94
N GLU A 847 15.40 5.56 26.10
CA GLU A 847 16.34 6.66 25.99
C GLU A 847 16.40 7.22 24.54
N THR A 848 15.35 7.03 23.73
CA THR A 848 15.30 7.45 22.31
C THR A 848 15.78 8.89 22.11
N LEU A 849 15.27 9.82 22.93
CA LEU A 849 15.52 11.26 22.78
C LEU A 849 16.74 11.75 23.56
N THR A 850 17.33 10.91 24.42
CA THR A 850 18.37 11.33 25.38
C THR A 850 19.73 10.69 25.12
N GLN A 851 19.76 9.52 24.47
CA GLN A 851 20.99 8.78 24.23
C GLN A 851 21.47 8.93 22.78
N SER A 852 22.74 9.32 22.62
CA SER A 852 23.34 9.50 21.29
C SER A 852 24.84 9.15 21.27
N PRO A 853 25.39 8.80 20.09
CA PRO A 853 26.84 8.59 19.90
C PRO A 853 27.66 9.86 20.18
N ASN A 854 28.94 9.67 20.49
CA ASN A 854 29.93 10.75 20.58
C ASN A 854 31.05 10.54 19.56
N LEU A 855 31.60 11.65 19.05
CA LEU A 855 32.72 11.63 18.11
C LEU A 855 34.00 12.10 18.78
N LEU A 856 35.15 11.55 18.36
CA LEU A 856 36.46 12.02 18.78
C LEU A 856 37.23 12.55 17.57
N LEU A 857 37.81 13.74 17.71
CA LEU A 857 38.65 14.35 16.68
C LEU A 857 40.12 13.95 16.85
N ASP A 858 40.94 14.24 15.83
CA ASP A 858 42.36 13.90 15.76
C ASP A 858 43.27 14.50 16.86
N ASP A 859 42.80 15.48 17.64
CA ASP A 859 43.47 16.10 18.79
C ASP A 859 43.00 15.52 20.12
N GLY A 860 42.10 14.54 20.09
CA GLY A 860 41.50 13.95 21.27
C GLY A 860 40.35 14.75 21.90
N SER A 861 39.87 15.83 21.27
CA SER A 861 38.66 16.52 21.71
C SER A 861 37.39 15.76 21.29
N THR A 862 36.39 15.78 22.17
CA THR A 862 35.07 15.18 21.91
C THR A 862 34.18 16.16 21.16
N LEU A 863 33.47 15.67 20.15
CA LEU A 863 32.46 16.40 19.38
C LEU A 863 31.10 15.71 19.57
N ALA A 864 30.13 16.46 20.08
CA ALA A 864 28.75 16.00 20.25
C ALA A 864 27.95 16.17 18.95
N LEU A 865 26.89 15.38 18.81
CA LEU A 865 25.87 15.57 17.78
C LEU A 865 25.01 16.82 18.09
N SER A 866 24.21 17.26 17.12
CA SER A 866 23.46 18.52 17.19
C SER A 866 22.36 18.51 18.24
N GLY A 867 21.85 17.32 18.61
CA GLY A 867 20.70 17.16 19.49
C GLY A 867 19.36 17.31 18.76
N ASN A 868 19.36 17.27 17.42
CA ASN A 868 18.17 17.35 16.57
C ASN A 868 18.05 16.06 15.74
N PRO A 869 17.79 14.90 16.37
CA PRO A 869 17.66 13.64 15.64
C PRO A 869 16.42 13.67 14.74
N VAL A 870 16.53 13.04 13.58
CA VAL A 870 15.43 12.77 12.65
C VAL A 870 15.23 11.26 12.52
N LEU A 871 14.00 10.83 12.19
CA LEU A 871 13.72 9.43 11.93
C LEU A 871 14.34 9.01 10.58
N ALA A 872 15.18 7.98 10.59
CA ALA A 872 15.75 7.39 9.38
C ALA A 872 15.09 6.05 9.01
N TRP A 873 14.62 5.30 10.01
CA TRP A 873 13.85 4.07 9.83
C TRP A 873 13.09 3.74 11.12
N ARG A 874 11.86 3.22 11.00
CA ARG A 874 11.09 2.68 12.12
C ARG A 874 10.69 1.24 11.79
N ALA A 875 10.83 0.35 12.75
CA ALA A 875 10.33 -1.02 12.60
C ALA A 875 8.81 -1.01 12.38
N TRP A 876 8.33 -1.92 11.54
CA TRP A 876 6.92 -2.03 11.22
C TRP A 876 6.54 -3.51 11.06
N PRO A 877 5.40 -3.99 11.59
CA PRO A 877 4.23 -3.23 12.09
C PRO A 877 4.48 -2.45 13.39
N ILE A 878 3.55 -1.55 13.76
CA ILE A 878 3.68 -0.62 14.89
C ILE A 878 4.00 -1.28 16.26
N ILE A 879 3.83 -2.60 16.36
CA ILE A 879 4.14 -3.41 17.55
C ILE A 879 5.65 -3.61 17.78
N PHE A 880 6.49 -3.36 16.77
CA PHE A 880 7.94 -3.45 16.90
C PHE A 880 8.51 -2.14 17.45
N THR A 881 9.48 -2.23 18.35
CA THR A 881 9.95 -1.07 19.13
C THR A 881 11.24 -0.45 18.62
N GLN A 882 11.92 -1.08 17.65
CA GLN A 882 13.22 -0.59 17.17
C GLN A 882 13.06 0.56 16.17
N GLN A 883 13.99 1.51 16.25
CA GLN A 883 14.08 2.62 15.31
C GLN A 883 15.55 3.02 15.08
N VAL A 884 15.81 3.63 13.92
CA VAL A 884 17.10 4.21 13.57
C VAL A 884 16.89 5.70 13.38
N LEU A 885 17.70 6.48 14.09
CA LEU A 885 17.74 7.93 14.02
C LEU A 885 18.94 8.37 13.18
N MET A 886 18.87 9.57 12.63
CA MET A 886 20.01 10.27 12.04
C MET A 886 20.19 11.62 12.74
N ASP A 887 21.42 11.98 13.09
CA ASP A 887 21.78 13.30 13.60
C ASP A 887 23.14 13.71 13.01
N TYR A 888 23.48 14.99 13.08
CA TYR A 888 24.67 15.57 12.48
C TYR A 888 25.58 16.26 13.50
N ALA A 889 26.86 16.43 13.17
CA ALA A 889 27.83 17.23 13.90
C ALA A 889 28.62 18.13 12.95
N LEU A 890 28.86 19.38 13.37
CA LEU A 890 29.70 20.32 12.64
C LEU A 890 31.17 20.10 13.00
N VAL A 891 32.00 19.83 12.00
CA VAL A 891 33.44 19.60 12.22
C VAL A 891 34.16 20.95 12.30
N PRO A 892 34.89 21.25 13.39
CA PRO A 892 35.64 22.49 13.48
C PRO A 892 36.72 22.59 12.38
N ALA A 893 36.94 23.79 11.86
CA ALA A 893 37.88 24.02 10.77
C ALA A 893 39.29 23.46 11.10
N GLY A 894 39.86 22.71 10.16
CA GLY A 894 41.20 22.11 10.30
C GLY A 894 41.26 20.86 11.20
N ARG A 895 40.13 20.34 11.68
CA ARG A 895 40.03 19.08 12.43
C ARG A 895 39.49 17.96 11.52
N THR A 896 39.68 16.71 11.90
CA THR A 896 39.07 15.55 11.23
C THR A 896 38.60 14.52 12.24
N LEU A 897 37.62 13.70 11.85
CA LEU A 897 37.15 12.58 12.65
C LEU A 897 38.28 11.55 12.83
N ALA A 898 38.47 11.10 14.07
CA ALA A 898 39.39 10.02 14.43
C ALA A 898 38.66 8.77 14.95
N GLN A 899 37.59 8.94 15.74
CA GLN A 899 36.86 7.82 16.32
C GLN A 899 35.36 8.11 16.43
N VAL A 900 34.56 7.04 16.36
CA VAL A 900 33.14 7.02 16.74
C VAL A 900 33.00 6.20 18.02
N ASN A 901 32.35 6.77 19.03
CA ASN A 901 31.95 6.09 20.25
C ASN A 901 30.42 5.88 20.24
N PRO A 902 29.93 4.65 20.10
CA PRO A 902 28.51 4.36 20.11
C PRO A 902 27.78 4.78 21.38
N ASN A 903 28.48 4.89 22.52
CA ASN A 903 27.90 5.38 23.77
C ASN A 903 26.58 4.68 24.12
N GLY A 904 26.55 3.33 24.19
CA GLY A 904 25.33 2.58 24.51
C GLY A 904 24.28 2.49 23.40
N THR A 905 24.46 3.18 22.27
CA THR A 905 23.64 3.03 21.06
C THR A 905 24.24 1.99 20.10
N LEU A 906 23.48 1.64 19.05
CA LEU A 906 23.93 0.83 17.93
C LEU A 906 24.20 1.73 16.73
N VAL A 907 25.46 2.07 16.44
CA VAL A 907 25.78 2.92 15.27
C VAL A 907 25.76 2.08 14.01
N MET A 908 24.98 2.51 13.02
CA MET A 908 24.70 1.76 11.79
C MET A 908 25.37 2.34 10.55
N GLY A 909 25.59 3.66 10.52
CA GLY A 909 26.14 4.33 9.35
C GLY A 909 26.75 5.68 9.66
N LEU A 910 27.61 6.13 8.75
CA LEU A 910 28.30 7.42 8.79
C LEU A 910 28.35 8.00 7.38
N THR A 911 27.98 9.27 7.24
CA THR A 911 28.05 10.02 5.98
C THR A 911 28.79 11.34 6.22
N ALA A 912 29.76 11.63 5.36
CA ALA A 912 30.55 12.85 5.39
C ALA A 912 30.03 13.83 4.34
N PHE A 913 29.92 15.11 4.71
CA PHE A 913 29.60 16.21 3.81
C PHE A 913 30.83 17.10 3.63
N SER A 914 31.15 17.46 2.39
CA SER A 914 32.34 18.25 2.04
C SER A 914 32.02 19.55 1.28
N GLY A 915 30.76 19.97 1.28
CA GLY A 915 30.31 21.23 0.65
C GLY A 915 30.59 22.47 1.51
N THR A 916 30.20 23.62 0.98
CA THR A 916 30.27 24.91 1.69
C THR A 916 29.12 25.08 2.68
N GLN A 917 29.20 26.11 3.53
CA GLN A 917 28.10 26.45 4.44
C GLN A 917 26.80 26.75 3.67
N THR A 918 26.90 27.43 2.52
CA THR A 918 25.76 27.74 1.66
C THR A 918 25.09 26.47 1.13
N ASP A 919 25.88 25.46 0.79
CA ASP A 919 25.37 24.16 0.34
C ASP A 919 24.71 23.37 1.48
N TRP A 920 25.17 23.56 2.72
CA TRP A 920 24.65 22.86 3.91
C TRP A 920 23.33 23.46 4.44
N GLN A 921 23.14 24.77 4.34
CA GLN A 921 21.98 25.47 4.93
C GLN A 921 20.62 24.84 4.60
N PRO A 922 20.32 24.44 3.33
CA PRO A 922 19.05 23.81 3.00
C PRO A 922 18.84 22.47 3.74
N PHE A 923 19.86 21.62 3.81
CA PHE A 923 19.79 20.35 4.53
C PHE A 923 19.63 20.55 6.03
N GLN A 924 20.35 21.52 6.61
CA GLN A 924 20.21 21.86 8.02
C GLN A 924 18.77 22.29 8.37
N ALA A 925 18.17 23.13 7.53
CA ALA A 925 16.79 23.58 7.71
C ALA A 925 15.80 22.41 7.61
N THR A 926 15.96 21.54 6.59
CA THR A 926 15.14 20.33 6.43
C THR A 926 15.24 19.41 7.65
N LEU A 927 16.46 19.10 8.11
CA LEU A 927 16.69 18.25 9.28
C LEU A 927 16.13 18.85 10.56
N THR A 928 16.27 20.17 10.76
CA THR A 928 15.72 20.86 11.93
C THR A 928 14.19 20.76 11.98
N ASN A 929 13.52 20.98 10.84
CA ASN A 929 12.07 20.89 10.74
C ASN A 929 11.59 19.45 10.95
N ALA A 930 12.26 18.47 10.32
CA ALA A 930 11.96 17.06 10.48
C ALA A 930 12.17 16.60 11.93
N SER A 931 13.21 17.09 12.60
CA SER A 931 13.49 16.77 13.99
C SER A 931 12.42 17.30 14.92
N ALA A 932 11.95 18.53 14.72
CA ALA A 932 10.87 19.10 15.53
C ALA A 932 9.59 18.24 15.46
N ALA A 933 9.21 17.79 14.25
CA ALA A 933 8.06 16.91 14.06
C ALA A 933 8.28 15.52 14.70
N PHE A 934 9.45 14.92 14.50
CA PHE A 934 9.79 13.62 15.10
C PHE A 934 9.80 13.67 16.63
N VAL A 935 10.47 14.65 17.23
CA VAL A 935 10.57 14.80 18.68
C VAL A 935 9.20 15.00 19.30
N GLN A 936 8.32 15.79 18.66
CA GLN A 936 6.95 15.95 19.12
C GLN A 936 6.21 14.60 19.15
N GLN A 937 6.22 13.86 18.04
CA GLN A 937 5.57 12.55 17.95
C GLN A 937 6.12 11.55 18.96
N GLU A 938 7.45 11.46 19.11
CA GLU A 938 8.08 10.51 20.03
C GLU A 938 7.79 10.85 21.49
N MET A 939 7.68 12.14 21.86
CA MET A 939 7.25 12.53 23.21
C MET A 939 5.82 12.06 23.50
N GLU A 940 4.92 12.13 22.51
CA GLU A 940 3.55 11.64 22.65
C GLU A 940 3.53 10.11 22.78
N ASP A 941 4.26 9.38 21.94
CA ASP A 941 4.39 7.92 22.01
C ASP A 941 4.94 7.46 23.38
N LEU A 942 5.98 8.14 23.90
CA LEU A 942 6.53 7.88 25.24
C LEU A 942 5.53 8.20 26.35
N ALA A 943 4.72 9.25 26.20
CA ALA A 943 3.66 9.59 27.16
C ALA A 943 2.56 8.52 27.20
N VAL A 944 2.17 7.96 26.05
CA VAL A 944 1.24 6.83 25.96
C VAL A 944 1.83 5.60 26.67
N LEU A 945 3.09 5.26 26.40
CA LEU A 945 3.76 4.12 27.05
C LEU A 945 3.86 4.29 28.57
N ALA A 946 4.09 5.51 29.06
CA ALA A 946 4.12 5.80 30.50
C ALA A 946 2.79 5.52 31.21
N LEU A 947 1.65 5.50 30.50
CA LEU A 947 0.35 5.16 31.06
C LEU A 947 0.21 3.68 31.41
N GLN A 948 1.00 2.77 30.82
CA GLN A 948 0.88 1.32 31.04
C GLN A 948 0.96 0.96 32.52
N ALA A 949 1.93 1.52 33.25
CA ALA A 949 2.09 1.28 34.69
C ALA A 949 0.90 1.79 35.51
N SER A 950 0.34 2.94 35.13
CA SER A 950 -0.85 3.52 35.78
C SER A 950 -2.09 2.67 35.50
N TYR A 951 -2.33 2.30 34.24
CA TYR A 951 -3.52 1.57 33.82
C TYR A 951 -3.51 0.12 34.31
N ALA A 952 -2.33 -0.48 34.49
CA ALA A 952 -2.19 -1.78 35.15
C ALA A 952 -2.82 -1.83 36.55
N LEU A 953 -2.94 -0.70 37.26
CA LEU A 953 -3.57 -0.61 38.59
C LEU A 953 -5.11 -0.49 38.54
N LEU A 954 -5.71 -0.36 37.36
CA LEU A 954 -7.17 -0.30 37.21
C LEU A 954 -7.81 -1.65 37.57
N PRO A 955 -9.01 -1.64 38.19
CA PRO A 955 -9.74 -2.86 38.50
C PRO A 955 -10.23 -3.55 37.22
N THR A 956 -9.98 -4.85 37.10
CA THR A 956 -10.51 -5.69 36.01
C THR A 956 -12.02 -5.92 36.19
N GLY A 957 -12.75 -6.09 35.08
CA GLY A 957 -14.20 -6.39 35.08
C GLY A 957 -15.09 -5.22 35.52
N LYS A 958 -14.56 -3.99 35.47
CA LYS A 958 -15.26 -2.74 35.81
C LYS A 958 -15.46 -1.80 34.62
N ILE A 959 -14.90 -2.14 33.47
CA ILE A 959 -15.05 -1.40 32.23
C ILE A 959 -15.73 -2.33 31.24
N ALA A 960 -16.77 -1.86 30.56
CA ALA A 960 -17.36 -2.56 29.42
C ALA A 960 -16.85 -1.97 28.11
N LEU A 961 -16.62 -2.79 27.10
CA LEU A 961 -16.53 -2.35 25.71
C LEU A 961 -17.82 -2.80 25.01
N LEU A 962 -18.57 -1.84 24.45
CA LEU A 962 -19.81 -2.15 23.74
C LEU A 962 -19.51 -2.93 22.44
N PRO A 963 -20.45 -3.76 21.93
CA PRO A 963 -20.26 -4.50 20.69
C PRO A 963 -20.09 -3.57 19.47
N LEU A 964 -19.55 -4.14 18.38
CA LEU A 964 -19.15 -3.52 17.09
C LEU A 964 -17.77 -2.85 17.11
N ASN A 965 -17.12 -2.90 15.93
CA ASN A 965 -15.79 -2.40 15.54
C ASN A 965 -14.80 -2.10 16.69
N THR A 966 -13.72 -2.88 16.75
CA THR A 966 -12.65 -2.78 17.75
C THR A 966 -11.33 -2.25 17.17
N ALA A 967 -11.36 -1.56 16.03
CA ALA A 967 -10.18 -0.97 15.39
C ALA A 967 -10.14 0.57 15.53
N GLY A 968 -9.07 1.20 15.04
CA GLY A 968 -8.92 2.66 14.97
C GLY A 968 -8.25 3.32 16.19
N PRO A 969 -8.18 4.66 16.24
CA PRO A 969 -7.35 5.39 17.21
C PRO A 969 -7.64 5.06 18.67
N GLY A 970 -8.91 4.95 19.06
CA GLY A 970 -9.30 4.59 20.43
C GLY A 970 -8.91 3.16 20.82
N ALA A 971 -9.01 2.21 19.90
CA ALA A 971 -8.58 0.84 20.12
C ALA A 971 -7.05 0.73 20.23
N ASN A 972 -6.34 1.43 19.34
CA ASN A 972 -4.88 1.51 19.36
C ASN A 972 -4.36 2.14 20.66
N PHE A 973 -4.98 3.23 21.10
CA PHE A 973 -4.67 3.84 22.40
C PHE A 973 -4.90 2.84 23.54
N ALA A 974 -6.03 2.14 23.53
CA ALA A 974 -6.33 1.16 24.57
C ALA A 974 -5.35 -0.03 24.57
N ALA A 975 -4.90 -0.47 23.40
CA ALA A 975 -3.92 -1.54 23.28
C ALA A 975 -2.52 -1.07 23.73
N ALA A 976 -2.04 0.06 23.22
CA ALA A 976 -0.73 0.61 23.57
C ALA A 976 -0.59 0.95 25.07
N THR A 977 -1.67 1.39 25.72
CA THR A 977 -1.70 1.68 27.16
C THR A 977 -2.00 0.47 28.05
N GLY A 978 -2.34 -0.69 27.46
CA GLY A 978 -2.79 -1.87 28.20
C GLY A 978 -4.21 -1.79 28.78
N LEU A 979 -4.96 -0.71 28.50
CA LEU A 979 -6.37 -0.56 28.87
C LEU A 979 -7.26 -1.67 28.29
N ARG A 980 -6.90 -2.19 27.11
CA ARG A 980 -7.56 -3.33 26.44
C ARG A 980 -7.72 -4.55 27.36
N HIS A 981 -6.76 -4.79 28.25
CA HIS A 981 -6.81 -5.94 29.18
C HIS A 981 -7.66 -5.68 30.44
N LYS A 982 -8.27 -4.50 30.56
CA LYS A 982 -9.06 -4.08 31.73
C LYS A 982 -10.57 -4.10 31.49
N TRP A 983 -11.00 -4.02 30.24
CA TRP A 983 -12.42 -4.07 29.89
C TRP A 983 -12.90 -5.48 29.54
N ASP A 984 -14.19 -5.70 29.74
CA ASP A 984 -14.92 -6.87 29.25
C ASP A 984 -15.59 -6.48 27.92
N ALA A 985 -15.12 -7.05 26.81
CA ALA A 985 -15.75 -6.87 25.50
C ALA A 985 -17.07 -7.64 25.46
N LEU A 986 -18.17 -6.92 25.35
CA LEU A 986 -19.51 -7.51 25.42
C LEU A 986 -19.93 -8.07 24.07
N THR A 987 -20.56 -9.23 24.08
CA THR A 987 -21.37 -9.72 22.96
C THR A 987 -22.69 -8.94 22.87
N GLU A 988 -23.36 -8.99 21.71
CA GLU A 988 -24.70 -8.40 21.55
C GLU A 988 -25.71 -8.92 22.59
N ALA A 989 -25.66 -10.23 22.89
CA ALA A 989 -26.52 -10.85 23.90
C ALA A 989 -26.23 -10.33 25.32
N GLU A 990 -24.96 -10.09 25.64
CA GLU A 990 -24.56 -9.53 26.94
C GLU A 990 -24.92 -8.06 27.10
N LEU A 991 -24.89 -7.28 26.02
CA LEU A 991 -25.34 -5.89 26.00
C LEU A 991 -26.78 -5.77 26.49
N VAL A 992 -27.70 -6.60 25.99
CA VAL A 992 -29.13 -6.51 26.33
C VAL A 992 -29.47 -7.14 27.69
N ASN A 993 -28.64 -8.07 28.18
CA ASN A 993 -28.83 -8.76 29.46
C ASN A 993 -28.59 -7.83 30.67
N THR A 994 -29.66 -7.57 31.44
CA THR A 994 -29.63 -6.69 32.62
C THR A 994 -28.71 -7.17 33.74
N ASN A 995 -28.49 -8.47 33.86
CA ASN A 995 -27.59 -9.06 34.87
C ASN A 995 -26.11 -8.91 34.46
N THR A 996 -25.85 -8.70 33.17
CA THR A 996 -24.50 -8.50 32.63
C THR A 996 -24.20 -7.01 32.48
N PHE A 997 -24.93 -6.29 31.62
CA PHE A 997 -24.66 -4.88 31.36
C PHE A 997 -25.55 -3.93 32.17
N ASN A 998 -24.95 -3.36 33.23
CA ASN A 998 -25.55 -2.31 34.05
C ASN A 998 -24.46 -1.46 34.75
N ALA A 999 -24.83 -0.25 35.17
CA ALA A 999 -23.92 0.74 35.77
C ALA A 999 -23.30 0.30 37.12
N THR A 1000 -23.88 -0.69 37.80
CA THR A 1000 -23.32 -1.20 39.07
C THR A 1000 -22.17 -2.17 38.81
N ARG A 1001 -22.30 -3.03 37.79
CA ARG A 1001 -21.23 -3.93 37.36
C ARG A 1001 -20.13 -3.16 36.63
N TYR A 1002 -20.53 -2.33 35.66
CA TYR A 1002 -19.63 -1.50 34.86
C TYR A 1002 -19.91 -0.03 35.13
N PRO A 1003 -19.17 0.64 36.03
CA PRO A 1003 -19.28 2.08 36.20
C PRO A 1003 -18.90 2.87 34.93
N LEU A 1004 -18.10 2.26 34.05
CA LEU A 1004 -17.58 2.86 32.82
C LEU A 1004 -17.79 1.94 31.62
N ALA A 1005 -18.17 2.50 30.48
CA ALA A 1005 -18.29 1.79 29.21
C ALA A 1005 -17.65 2.61 28.08
N PHE A 1006 -17.04 1.93 27.12
CA PHE A 1006 -16.47 2.53 25.92
C PHE A 1006 -17.25 2.08 24.69
N TYR A 1007 -17.35 2.98 23.72
CA TYR A 1007 -17.83 2.70 22.37
C TYR A 1007 -16.79 3.18 21.37
N LEU A 1008 -16.30 2.24 20.55
CA LEU A 1008 -15.31 2.46 19.49
C LEU A 1008 -15.89 2.24 18.08
N GLY A 1009 -17.16 1.85 18.02
CA GLY A 1009 -17.90 1.69 16.77
C GLY A 1009 -17.82 2.93 15.90
N SER A 1010 -17.97 2.76 14.58
CA SER A 1010 -18.10 3.88 13.64
C SER A 1010 -19.48 4.55 13.83
N GLU A 1011 -20.20 4.86 12.77
CA GLU A 1011 -21.55 5.44 12.85
C GLU A 1011 -22.63 4.41 13.26
N ASN A 1012 -22.26 3.13 13.37
CA ASN A 1012 -23.14 1.97 13.48
C ASN A 1012 -23.28 1.46 14.93
N TYR A 1013 -24.51 1.22 15.42
CA TYR A 1013 -24.74 0.64 16.75
C TYR A 1013 -25.74 -0.52 16.75
N VAL A 1014 -25.62 -1.40 17.75
CA VAL A 1014 -26.57 -2.50 17.98
C VAL A 1014 -27.90 -1.94 18.48
N LYS A 1015 -28.90 -1.92 17.59
CA LYS A 1015 -30.26 -1.46 17.95
C LYS A 1015 -31.11 -2.61 18.46
N THR A 1016 -31.05 -3.78 17.80
CA THR A 1016 -31.94 -4.92 18.05
C THR A 1016 -31.15 -6.22 18.09
N VAL A 1017 -31.32 -6.99 19.18
CA VAL A 1017 -30.71 -8.31 19.38
C VAL A 1017 -31.80 -9.38 19.47
N LEU A 1018 -32.68 -9.30 20.48
CA LEU A 1018 -33.77 -10.26 20.71
C LEU A 1018 -35.14 -9.65 20.41
N THR A 1019 -35.36 -8.40 20.81
CA THR A 1019 -36.60 -7.67 20.56
C THR A 1019 -36.31 -6.29 20.00
N ASN A 1020 -37.15 -5.81 19.08
CA ASN A 1020 -36.90 -4.55 18.36
C ASN A 1020 -36.57 -3.37 19.31
N GLY A 1021 -35.37 -2.82 19.18
CA GLY A 1021 -34.89 -1.68 19.99
C GLY A 1021 -34.39 -2.03 21.40
N ASP A 1022 -34.17 -3.30 21.72
CA ASP A 1022 -33.64 -3.71 23.03
C ASP A 1022 -32.18 -3.28 23.26
N GLY A 1023 -31.33 -3.24 22.24
CA GLY A 1023 -29.97 -2.69 22.30
C GLY A 1023 -29.97 -1.18 22.61
N LYS A 1024 -30.80 -0.41 21.90
CA LYS A 1024 -31.07 1.02 22.19
C LYS A 1024 -31.57 1.23 23.62
N THR A 1025 -32.46 0.35 24.07
CA THR A 1025 -33.01 0.39 25.43
C THR A 1025 -31.95 0.07 26.48
N ALA A 1026 -31.02 -0.86 26.19
CA ALA A 1026 -29.94 -1.24 27.08
C ALA A 1026 -28.97 -0.08 27.35
N ILE A 1027 -28.58 0.67 26.32
CA ILE A 1027 -27.73 1.87 26.46
C ILE A 1027 -28.45 2.94 27.28
N THR A 1028 -29.73 3.20 26.97
CA THR A 1028 -30.55 4.17 27.70
C THR A 1028 -30.67 3.79 29.19
N ARG A 1029 -30.94 2.51 29.48
CA ARG A 1029 -31.01 1.96 30.84
C ARG A 1029 -29.68 2.08 31.58
N TYR A 1030 -28.56 1.82 30.90
CA TYR A 1030 -27.23 1.95 31.47
C TYR A 1030 -26.94 3.39 31.92
N LEU A 1031 -27.22 4.37 31.06
CA LEU A 1031 -27.09 5.79 31.38
C LEU A 1031 -28.04 6.19 32.52
N ALA A 1032 -29.33 5.84 32.43
CA ALA A 1032 -30.31 6.11 33.49
C ALA A 1032 -29.94 5.47 34.84
N GLY A 1033 -29.21 4.35 34.82
CA GLY A 1033 -28.65 3.69 36.00
C GLY A 1033 -27.44 4.39 36.63
N GLY A 1034 -26.98 5.50 36.04
CA GLY A 1034 -25.85 6.28 36.53
C GLY A 1034 -24.49 5.96 35.88
N GLY A 1035 -24.50 5.18 34.79
CA GLY A 1035 -23.29 4.78 34.07
C GLY A 1035 -22.63 5.93 33.30
N THR A 1036 -21.33 5.78 33.06
CA THR A 1036 -20.53 6.70 32.24
C THR A 1036 -20.19 6.03 30.92
N LEU A 1037 -20.48 6.69 29.80
CA LEU A 1037 -20.17 6.21 28.45
C LEU A 1037 -19.12 7.11 27.80
N VAL A 1038 -18.06 6.52 27.25
CA VAL A 1038 -16.99 7.22 26.54
C VAL A 1038 -17.09 6.90 25.05
N LEU A 1039 -17.17 7.93 24.22
CA LEU A 1039 -17.33 7.84 22.78
C LEU A 1039 -16.00 8.21 22.11
N LEU A 1040 -15.28 7.18 21.64
CA LEU A 1040 -14.05 7.31 20.84
C LEU A 1040 -14.27 6.61 19.50
N ALA A 1041 -15.31 7.04 18.80
CA ALA A 1041 -15.78 6.40 17.59
C ALA A 1041 -14.80 6.57 16.42
N THR A 1042 -14.89 5.66 15.46
CA THR A 1042 -14.09 5.67 14.22
C THR A 1042 -14.79 6.30 13.02
N GLY A 1043 -15.96 6.91 13.25
CA GLY A 1043 -16.70 7.66 12.23
C GLY A 1043 -17.37 8.89 12.85
N PRO A 1044 -17.76 9.87 12.01
CA PRO A 1044 -18.05 11.20 12.51
C PRO A 1044 -19.36 11.28 13.28
N TYR A 1045 -20.37 10.49 12.95
CA TYR A 1045 -21.65 10.47 13.69
C TYR A 1045 -21.86 9.15 14.47
N PRO A 1046 -21.32 9.00 15.69
CA PRO A 1046 -21.55 7.79 16.48
C PRO A 1046 -23.03 7.56 16.82
N PHE A 1047 -23.44 6.30 16.79
CA PHE A 1047 -24.83 5.86 16.99
C PHE A 1047 -25.84 6.46 16.00
N TYR A 1048 -25.48 6.64 14.73
CA TYR A 1048 -26.39 7.14 13.69
C TYR A 1048 -27.21 6.02 13.05
N TYR A 1049 -26.59 4.91 12.67
CA TYR A 1049 -27.25 3.77 12.02
C TYR A 1049 -27.47 2.62 13.02
N GLY A 1050 -28.73 2.23 13.23
CA GLY A 1050 -29.07 1.14 14.15
C GLY A 1050 -29.24 -0.20 13.43
N TYR A 1051 -28.38 -1.17 13.70
CA TYR A 1051 -28.40 -2.50 13.07
C TYR A 1051 -29.34 -3.48 13.76
N GLY A 1052 -29.93 -4.36 12.97
CA GLY A 1052 -30.74 -5.49 13.42
C GLY A 1052 -29.91 -6.76 13.71
N PRO A 1053 -30.56 -7.88 14.06
CA PRO A 1053 -29.87 -9.15 14.27
C PRO A 1053 -29.06 -9.57 13.03
N ALA A 1054 -27.85 -10.10 13.25
CA ALA A 1054 -26.93 -10.55 12.19
C ALA A 1054 -26.46 -9.45 11.22
N ASP A 1055 -26.06 -8.29 11.77
CA ASP A 1055 -25.47 -7.16 11.01
C ASP A 1055 -26.36 -6.60 9.89
N ALA A 1056 -27.68 -6.81 9.96
CA ALA A 1056 -28.61 -6.25 8.99
C ALA A 1056 -28.63 -4.72 9.08
N ALA A 1057 -28.15 -4.04 8.04
CA ALA A 1057 -28.13 -2.59 7.93
C ALA A 1057 -29.54 -2.00 8.09
N GLY A 1058 -29.70 -1.14 9.09
CA GLY A 1058 -30.93 -0.40 9.33
C GLY A 1058 -30.87 1.02 8.75
N PRO A 1059 -32.03 1.66 8.50
CA PRO A 1059 -32.07 3.07 8.16
C PRO A 1059 -31.51 3.92 9.32
N ALA A 1060 -31.19 5.18 9.04
CA ALA A 1060 -30.78 6.15 10.05
C ALA A 1060 -31.75 6.16 11.25
N ASP A 1061 -31.24 5.94 12.45
CA ASP A 1061 -31.96 5.97 13.73
C ASP A 1061 -31.03 6.57 14.81
N PRO A 1062 -30.72 7.87 14.69
CA PRO A 1062 -29.70 8.52 15.52
C PRO A 1062 -30.09 8.48 17.00
N LEU A 1063 -29.23 7.89 17.82
CA LEU A 1063 -29.51 7.66 19.25
C LEU A 1063 -29.26 8.91 20.10
N LEU A 1064 -28.13 9.58 19.90
CA LEU A 1064 -27.67 10.69 20.74
C LEU A 1064 -28.69 11.86 20.84
N PRO A 1065 -29.41 12.24 19.77
CA PRO A 1065 -30.46 13.26 19.86
C PRO A 1065 -31.58 12.91 20.85
N THR A 1066 -31.87 11.62 21.06
CA THR A 1066 -32.89 11.17 22.03
C THR A 1066 -32.50 11.44 23.48
N TYR A 1067 -31.22 11.71 23.74
CA TYR A 1067 -30.68 12.12 25.04
C TYR A 1067 -30.51 13.64 25.16
N GLY A 1068 -30.85 14.41 24.12
CA GLY A 1068 -30.63 15.85 24.05
C GLY A 1068 -29.25 16.24 23.52
N MET A 1069 -28.55 15.33 22.83
CA MET A 1069 -27.29 15.60 22.12
C MET A 1069 -27.53 15.62 20.60
N SER A 1070 -28.04 16.72 20.09
CA SER A 1070 -28.25 16.92 18.65
C SER A 1070 -26.96 17.37 17.97
N LEU A 1071 -26.20 16.42 17.43
CA LEU A 1071 -24.97 16.71 16.68
C LEU A 1071 -25.31 17.37 15.34
N GLN A 1072 -24.49 18.32 14.93
CA GLN A 1072 -24.61 19.07 13.68
C GLN A 1072 -23.22 19.47 13.14
N GLY A 1073 -23.16 19.91 11.90
CA GLY A 1073 -21.92 20.39 11.28
C GLY A 1073 -22.07 20.49 9.77
N PHE A 1074 -21.03 20.09 9.04
CA PHE A 1074 -20.95 20.16 7.58
C PHE A 1074 -20.52 18.82 6.99
N GLU A 1075 -20.73 18.65 5.68
CA GLU A 1075 -20.20 17.50 4.93
C GLU A 1075 -18.80 17.77 4.36
N GLU A 1076 -18.45 19.04 4.13
CA GLU A 1076 -17.13 19.49 3.66
C GLU A 1076 -16.63 20.65 4.52
N ALA A 1077 -15.33 20.64 4.83
CA ALA A 1077 -14.71 21.65 5.69
C ALA A 1077 -14.65 23.03 5.01
N PRO A 1078 -15.21 24.10 5.63
CA PRO A 1078 -15.05 25.46 5.14
C PRO A 1078 -13.57 25.90 5.12
N PRO A 1079 -13.16 26.74 4.14
CA PRO A 1079 -11.79 27.26 4.12
C PRO A 1079 -11.42 28.03 5.39
N GLY A 1080 -10.24 27.74 5.95
CA GLY A 1080 -9.70 28.46 7.10
C GLY A 1080 -10.34 28.10 8.45
N ILE A 1081 -11.05 26.97 8.54
CA ILE A 1081 -11.54 26.43 9.80
C ILE A 1081 -10.40 25.92 10.69
N PHE A 1082 -10.53 26.08 12.01
CA PHE A 1082 -9.56 25.69 13.03
C PHE A 1082 -10.24 25.26 14.34
N MET A 1083 -9.46 24.67 15.25
CA MET A 1083 -9.91 24.25 16.58
C MET A 1083 -9.39 25.20 17.66
N GLU A 1084 -10.24 25.54 18.62
CA GLU A 1084 -9.88 26.37 19.78
C GLU A 1084 -10.26 25.69 21.10
N LEU A 1085 -9.32 25.69 22.05
CA LEU A 1085 -9.50 25.23 23.42
C LEU A 1085 -10.33 26.23 24.22
N TYR A 1086 -11.32 25.75 24.97
CA TYR A 1086 -12.01 26.62 25.94
C TYR A 1086 -11.03 27.07 27.04
N THR A 1087 -11.02 28.36 27.39
CA THR A 1087 -10.10 28.88 28.42
C THR A 1087 -10.49 28.48 29.84
N ASN A 1088 -11.74 28.06 30.05
CA ASN A 1088 -12.30 27.77 31.37
C ASN A 1088 -12.41 26.28 31.68
N GLN A 1089 -12.14 25.41 30.69
CA GLN A 1089 -12.03 23.97 30.89
C GLN A 1089 -10.66 23.63 31.48
N THR A 1090 -10.54 22.44 32.05
CA THR A 1090 -9.41 22.11 32.93
C THR A 1090 -8.89 20.69 32.73
N ILE A 1091 -9.47 19.96 31.79
CA ILE A 1091 -9.20 18.54 31.51
C ILE A 1091 -8.09 18.43 30.47
N LEU A 1092 -8.25 19.12 29.34
CA LEU A 1092 -7.24 19.20 28.29
C LEU A 1092 -6.16 20.20 28.68
N HIS A 1093 -4.94 19.71 28.90
CA HIS A 1093 -3.77 20.50 29.28
C HIS A 1093 -2.57 20.24 28.35
N SER A 1094 -2.61 19.17 27.57
CA SER A 1094 -1.54 18.72 26.68
C SER A 1094 -1.74 19.16 25.22
N VAL A 1095 -2.69 20.07 24.96
CA VAL A 1095 -2.99 20.59 23.60
C VAL A 1095 -2.80 22.10 23.52
N PRO A 1096 -2.40 22.65 22.35
CA PRO A 1096 -2.31 24.09 22.14
C PRO A 1096 -3.67 24.80 22.30
N GLN A 1097 -3.62 26.09 22.65
CA GLN A 1097 -4.82 26.94 22.79
C GLN A 1097 -5.62 27.03 21.48
N GLN A 1098 -4.94 27.03 20.33
CA GLN A 1098 -5.52 26.97 18.99
C GLN A 1098 -4.65 26.07 18.11
N PHE A 1099 -5.28 25.30 17.23
CA PHE A 1099 -4.59 24.48 16.23
C PHE A 1099 -5.43 24.32 14.96
N ALA A 1100 -4.78 23.94 13.86
CA ALA A 1100 -5.44 23.76 12.56
C ALA A 1100 -6.54 22.68 12.65
N PHE A 1101 -7.55 22.77 11.79
CA PHE A 1101 -8.54 21.71 11.67
C PHE A 1101 -7.86 20.39 11.28
N PRO A 1102 -8.14 19.28 11.98
CA PRO A 1102 -7.39 18.05 11.80
C PRO A 1102 -7.63 17.43 10.42
N PRO A 1103 -6.61 16.78 9.81
CA PRO A 1103 -6.80 15.99 8.60
C PRO A 1103 -7.60 14.71 8.90
N GLY A 1104 -8.29 14.17 7.89
CA GLY A 1104 -9.10 12.96 8.01
C GLY A 1104 -10.48 13.11 7.38
N ASP A 1105 -11.52 12.53 7.98
CA ASP A 1105 -12.90 12.72 7.54
C ASP A 1105 -13.26 14.22 7.67
N PRO A 1106 -13.62 14.90 6.56
CA PRO A 1106 -13.89 16.32 6.59
C PRO A 1106 -15.25 16.66 7.22
N ARG A 1107 -16.08 15.68 7.57
CA ARG A 1107 -17.44 15.92 8.08
C ARG A 1107 -17.41 16.23 9.58
N LEU A 1108 -17.66 17.48 9.95
CA LEU A 1108 -17.80 17.83 11.37
C LEU A 1108 -19.13 17.32 11.93
N ARG A 1109 -19.07 16.71 13.12
CA ARG A 1109 -20.23 16.45 13.98
C ARG A 1109 -19.96 16.98 15.37
N ALA A 1110 -20.44 18.18 15.63
CA ALA A 1110 -20.23 18.92 16.87
C ALA A 1110 -21.57 19.21 17.56
N LEU A 1111 -21.54 19.41 18.87
CA LEU A 1111 -22.74 19.78 19.64
C LEU A 1111 -22.80 21.30 19.82
N LEU A 1112 -23.96 21.92 19.58
CA LEU A 1112 -24.16 23.31 19.99
C LEU A 1112 -24.50 23.35 21.47
N GLY A 1113 -23.66 24.00 22.28
CA GLY A 1113 -23.95 24.19 23.70
C GLY A 1113 -25.30 24.89 23.97
N SER A 1114 -25.77 25.75 23.05
CA SER A 1114 -27.08 26.41 23.15
C SER A 1114 -28.28 25.47 23.01
N SER A 1115 -28.08 24.27 22.43
CA SER A 1115 -29.12 23.24 22.28
C SER A 1115 -29.23 22.33 23.52
N VAL A 1116 -28.26 22.40 24.43
CA VAL A 1116 -28.20 21.56 25.62
C VAL A 1116 -29.11 22.12 26.72
N SER A 1117 -29.90 21.26 27.35
CA SER A 1117 -30.74 21.66 28.47
C SER A 1117 -29.90 22.24 29.62
N PRO A 1118 -30.28 23.38 30.22
CA PRO A 1118 -29.56 23.95 31.36
C PRO A 1118 -29.67 23.10 32.64
N LEU A 1119 -30.53 22.06 32.64
CA LEU A 1119 -30.58 21.07 33.71
C LEU A 1119 -29.47 20.02 33.60
N ASN A 1120 -28.78 19.93 32.46
CA ASN A 1120 -27.62 19.08 32.30
C ASN A 1120 -26.36 19.87 32.67
N ARG A 1121 -25.38 19.19 33.26
CA ARG A 1121 -24.04 19.76 33.38
C ARG A 1121 -23.32 19.53 32.07
N TYR A 1122 -22.87 20.62 31.45
CA TYR A 1122 -22.25 20.63 30.14
C TYR A 1122 -20.89 21.33 30.22
N GLU A 1123 -19.83 20.58 29.92
CA GLU A 1123 -18.45 21.06 29.96
C GLU A 1123 -17.82 20.89 28.57
N PRO A 1124 -17.75 21.96 27.75
CA PRO A 1124 -17.12 21.90 26.44
C PRO A 1124 -15.59 22.04 26.54
N PHE A 1125 -14.86 21.29 25.72
CA PHE A 1125 -13.39 21.30 25.72
C PHE A 1125 -12.81 22.00 24.50
N LEU A 1126 -13.29 21.63 23.31
CA LEU A 1126 -12.80 22.13 22.02
C LEU A 1126 -13.96 22.56 21.14
N LYS A 1127 -13.83 23.72 20.49
CA LYS A 1127 -14.79 24.27 19.52
C LYS A 1127 -14.16 24.46 18.15
N ALA A 1128 -14.98 24.30 17.12
CA ALA A 1128 -14.60 24.59 15.74
C ALA A 1128 -15.01 26.02 15.36
N LEU A 1129 -14.07 26.79 14.81
CA LEU A 1129 -14.22 28.19 14.40
C LEU A 1129 -13.65 28.40 13.00
N ASP A 1130 -14.23 29.29 12.20
CA ASP A 1130 -13.58 29.78 10.96
C ASP A 1130 -12.80 31.09 11.18
N GLY A 1131 -12.09 31.55 10.15
CA GLY A 1131 -11.31 32.80 10.19
C GLY A 1131 -12.14 34.07 10.46
N SER A 1132 -13.46 34.02 10.39
CA SER A 1132 -14.37 35.11 10.78
C SER A 1132 -14.85 35.02 12.23
N GLY A 1133 -14.50 33.94 12.93
CA GLY A 1133 -14.95 33.64 14.29
C GLY A 1133 -16.34 32.97 14.36
N THR A 1134 -16.87 32.48 13.23
CA THR A 1134 -18.15 31.77 13.23
C THR A 1134 -18.02 30.45 13.97
N TYR A 1135 -18.95 30.19 14.89
CA TYR A 1135 -18.96 29.00 15.74
C TYR A 1135 -19.77 27.86 15.12
N TYR A 1136 -19.12 26.71 14.92
CA TYR A 1136 -19.73 25.51 14.30
C TYR A 1136 -20.13 24.43 15.32
N GLY A 1137 -19.77 24.59 16.60
CA GLY A 1137 -20.09 23.64 17.67
C GLY A 1137 -18.86 23.15 18.43
N ASP A 1138 -19.12 22.36 19.46
CA ASP A 1138 -18.10 21.73 20.32
C ASP A 1138 -17.79 20.31 19.82
N ALA A 1139 -16.53 20.08 19.45
CA ALA A 1139 -16.03 18.83 18.89
C ALA A 1139 -15.50 17.85 19.96
N ALA A 1140 -15.24 18.34 21.17
CA ALA A 1140 -14.96 17.49 22.34
C ALA A 1140 -15.61 18.10 23.59
N LEU A 1141 -16.29 17.27 24.38
CA LEU A 1141 -17.09 17.72 25.53
C LEU A 1141 -17.41 16.58 26.51
N PHE A 1142 -17.84 16.97 27.71
CA PHE A 1142 -18.45 16.09 28.69
C PHE A 1142 -19.86 16.59 29.09
N ILE A 1143 -20.80 15.66 29.23
CA ILE A 1143 -22.16 15.95 29.68
C ILE A 1143 -22.62 14.98 30.77
N ALA A 1144 -23.20 15.52 31.84
CA ALA A 1144 -23.92 14.76 32.84
C ALA A 1144 -25.41 15.14 32.81
N PHE A 1145 -26.28 14.14 32.59
CA PHE A 1145 -27.69 14.38 32.33
C PHE A 1145 -28.48 14.59 33.63
N GLY A 1146 -29.05 15.78 33.80
CA GLY A 1146 -29.98 16.09 34.90
C GLY A 1146 -31.45 15.94 34.53
N THR A 1147 -31.75 15.78 33.23
CA THR A 1147 -33.10 15.59 32.69
C THR A 1147 -33.14 14.55 31.57
N GLY A 1148 -34.33 14.24 31.07
CA GLY A 1148 -34.55 13.33 29.94
C GLY A 1148 -34.35 11.84 30.25
N PRO A 1149 -34.41 10.97 29.22
CA PRO A 1149 -34.32 9.52 29.38
C PRO A 1149 -32.98 9.02 29.94
N ALA A 1150 -31.90 9.77 29.75
CA ALA A 1150 -30.55 9.43 30.22
C ALA A 1150 -30.22 10.02 31.61
N LYS A 1151 -31.20 10.61 32.31
CA LYS A 1151 -30.99 11.28 33.61
C LYS A 1151 -30.21 10.41 34.58
N GLY A 1152 -29.13 10.97 35.12
CA GLY A 1152 -28.19 10.32 36.04
C GLY A 1152 -26.92 9.80 35.34
N GLY A 1153 -26.98 9.59 34.02
CA GLY A 1153 -25.86 9.12 33.21
C GLY A 1153 -24.92 10.22 32.77
N ARG A 1154 -23.77 9.82 32.21
CA ARG A 1154 -22.71 10.72 31.72
C ARG A 1154 -22.21 10.26 30.37
N ILE A 1155 -21.86 11.21 29.50
CA ILE A 1155 -21.17 10.95 28.23
C ILE A 1155 -19.93 11.84 28.12
N LEU A 1156 -18.79 11.22 27.80
CA LEU A 1156 -17.60 11.89 27.27
C LEU A 1156 -17.63 11.68 25.74
N TYR A 1157 -17.66 12.77 24.98
CA TYR A 1157 -17.68 12.75 23.53
C TYR A 1157 -16.43 13.42 22.97
N VAL A 1158 -15.73 12.71 22.09
CA VAL A 1158 -14.65 13.25 21.27
C VAL A 1158 -14.96 12.89 19.83
N TRP A 1159 -15.02 13.90 18.96
CA TRP A 1159 -15.23 13.74 17.53
C TRP A 1159 -14.07 12.95 16.90
N ASP A 1160 -14.37 12.05 15.97
CA ASP A 1160 -13.44 11.04 15.43
C ASP A 1160 -12.21 11.66 14.76
N THR A 1161 -12.37 12.70 13.95
CA THR A 1161 -11.24 13.33 13.23
C THR A 1161 -10.26 14.01 14.21
N LEU A 1162 -10.70 14.40 15.41
CA LEU A 1162 -9.76 14.83 16.46
C LEU A 1162 -8.88 13.67 16.94
N LEU A 1163 -9.42 12.45 17.01
CA LEU A 1163 -8.71 11.26 17.46
C LEU A 1163 -7.66 10.79 16.45
N SER A 1164 -7.92 10.97 15.15
CA SER A 1164 -6.98 10.64 14.07
C SER A 1164 -6.00 11.76 13.74
N GLY A 1165 -6.25 12.99 14.21
CA GLY A 1165 -5.40 14.15 13.96
C GLY A 1165 -4.16 14.21 14.87
N PRO A 1166 -3.25 15.18 14.63
CA PRO A 1166 -1.99 15.30 15.38
C PRO A 1166 -2.17 15.46 16.90
N GLN A 1167 -3.30 16.01 17.36
CA GLN A 1167 -3.60 16.22 18.77
C GLN A 1167 -4.33 15.02 19.41
N GLY A 1168 -4.67 13.98 18.64
CA GLY A 1168 -5.54 12.89 19.07
C GLY A 1168 -5.01 12.11 20.25
N GLN A 1169 -3.71 11.76 20.25
CA GLN A 1169 -3.08 11.09 21.39
C GLN A 1169 -3.15 11.95 22.65
N SER A 1170 -2.73 13.22 22.57
CA SER A 1170 -2.78 14.16 23.69
C SER A 1170 -4.21 14.34 24.25
N ILE A 1171 -5.22 14.45 23.38
CA ILE A 1171 -6.64 14.51 23.77
C ILE A 1171 -7.05 13.23 24.50
N MET A 1172 -6.68 12.05 24.01
CA MET A 1172 -7.00 10.77 24.64
C MET A 1172 -6.27 10.59 25.98
N ILE A 1173 -4.98 10.93 26.06
CA ILE A 1173 -4.19 10.89 27.30
C ILE A 1173 -4.92 11.69 28.39
N ASP A 1174 -5.29 12.93 28.10
CA ASP A 1174 -5.92 13.83 29.07
C ASP A 1174 -7.34 13.35 29.45
N THR A 1175 -8.20 13.13 28.45
CA THR A 1175 -9.62 12.84 28.68
C THR A 1175 -9.86 11.44 29.21
N VAL A 1176 -9.19 10.42 28.66
CA VAL A 1176 -9.36 9.02 29.08
C VAL A 1176 -8.74 8.81 30.45
N THR A 1177 -7.57 9.38 30.73
CA THR A 1177 -6.96 9.29 32.07
C THR A 1177 -7.81 10.00 33.12
N TRP A 1178 -8.34 11.19 32.79
CA TRP A 1178 -9.26 11.90 33.67
C TRP A 1178 -10.50 11.06 33.99
N ILE A 1179 -11.21 10.54 32.98
CA ILE A 1179 -12.45 9.81 33.22
C ILE A 1179 -12.22 8.48 33.94
N LEU A 1180 -11.13 7.77 33.63
CA LEU A 1180 -10.74 6.55 34.34
C LEU A 1180 -10.46 6.83 35.82
N ASN A 1181 -9.72 7.89 36.12
CA ASN A 1181 -9.43 8.28 37.49
C ASN A 1181 -10.69 8.72 38.22
N ALA A 1182 -11.51 9.57 37.61
CA ALA A 1182 -12.73 10.07 38.22
C ALA A 1182 -13.74 8.97 38.55
N VAL A 1183 -13.84 7.93 37.71
CA VAL A 1183 -14.83 6.85 37.86
C VAL A 1183 -14.30 5.67 38.67
N LEU A 1184 -13.06 5.21 38.39
CA LEU A 1184 -12.54 3.94 38.91
C LEU A 1184 -11.51 4.11 40.01
N ARG A 1185 -10.85 5.27 40.08
CA ARG A 1185 -9.86 5.61 41.11
C ARG A 1185 -10.14 6.99 41.74
N PRO A 1186 -11.39 7.31 42.13
CA PRO A 1186 -11.68 8.62 42.66
C PRO A 1186 -10.84 8.84 43.93
N PRO A 1187 -10.24 10.02 44.12
CA PRO A 1187 -9.51 10.32 45.34
C PRO A 1187 -10.45 10.15 46.53
N VAL A 1188 -9.95 9.56 47.60
CA VAL A 1188 -10.74 9.33 48.80
C VAL A 1188 -11.14 10.70 49.37
N PRO A 1189 -12.43 11.06 49.39
CA PRO A 1189 -12.85 12.33 49.97
C PRO A 1189 -12.56 12.32 51.46
N ARG A 1190 -11.90 13.38 51.96
CA ARG A 1190 -11.63 13.56 53.38
C ARG A 1190 -12.17 14.89 53.85
N TRP A 1191 -12.87 14.87 54.98
CA TRP A 1191 -13.18 16.09 55.71
C TRP A 1191 -11.89 16.59 56.38
N ASP A 1192 -11.49 17.80 56.05
CA ASP A 1192 -10.37 18.48 56.69
C ASP A 1192 -10.77 18.93 58.10
N SER A 1193 -12.03 19.36 58.27
CA SER A 1193 -12.60 19.71 59.58
C SER A 1193 -14.13 19.64 59.60
N ILE A 1194 -14.69 19.41 60.79
CA ILE A 1194 -16.13 19.44 61.09
C ILE A 1194 -16.30 20.31 62.34
N GLN A 1195 -17.02 21.42 62.23
CA GLN A 1195 -17.18 22.38 63.33
C GLN A 1195 -18.64 22.81 63.47
N LEU A 1196 -19.20 22.75 64.68
CA LEU A 1196 -20.45 23.45 65.00
C LEU A 1196 -20.16 24.94 65.06
N THR A 1197 -20.73 25.74 64.17
CA THR A 1197 -20.55 27.20 64.16
C THR A 1197 -21.50 27.88 65.13
N ASP A 1198 -22.70 27.30 65.32
CA ASP A 1198 -23.69 27.66 66.32
C ASP A 1198 -24.62 26.45 66.57
N PRO A 1199 -25.60 26.51 67.49
CA PRO A 1199 -26.50 25.38 67.76
C PRO A 1199 -27.38 24.93 66.58
N THR A 1200 -27.45 25.72 65.49
CA THR A 1200 -28.28 25.44 64.32
C THR A 1200 -27.47 25.27 63.03
N HIS A 1201 -26.13 25.30 63.04
CA HIS A 1201 -25.30 25.14 61.85
C HIS A 1201 -24.01 24.34 62.09
N VAL A 1202 -23.63 23.52 61.10
CA VAL A 1202 -22.33 22.84 61.03
C VAL A 1202 -21.55 23.31 59.80
N LEU A 1203 -20.27 23.64 60.00
CA LEU A 1203 -19.31 23.92 58.94
C LEU A 1203 -18.51 22.65 58.64
N LEU A 1204 -18.61 22.18 57.40
CA LEU A 1204 -17.78 21.10 56.88
C LEU A 1204 -16.72 21.68 55.94
N SER A 1205 -15.45 21.37 56.20
CA SER A 1205 -14.36 21.76 55.31
C SER A 1205 -13.70 20.54 54.67
N PHE A 1206 -13.35 20.61 53.39
CA PHE A 1206 -12.63 19.55 52.69
C PHE A 1206 -11.79 20.10 51.55
N SER A 1207 -10.76 19.35 51.19
CA SER A 1207 -9.90 19.63 50.04
C SER A 1207 -10.46 18.92 48.81
N ALA A 1208 -10.93 19.71 47.86
CA ALA A 1208 -11.37 19.26 46.55
C ALA A 1208 -10.18 19.23 45.59
N THR A 1209 -9.88 18.07 45.02
CA THR A 1209 -8.93 17.91 43.92
C THR A 1209 -9.50 18.57 42.66
N SER A 1210 -8.63 19.11 41.82
CA SER A 1210 -9.04 19.68 40.53
C SER A 1210 -9.83 18.67 39.69
N ASN A 1211 -10.70 19.21 38.82
CA ASN A 1211 -11.40 18.48 37.77
C ASN A 1211 -12.37 17.39 38.23
N LEU A 1212 -12.73 17.37 39.51
CA LEU A 1212 -13.67 16.40 40.08
C LEU A 1212 -14.82 17.13 40.78
N ASP A 1213 -16.01 16.56 40.66
CA ASP A 1213 -17.16 17.00 41.40
C ASP A 1213 -17.16 16.41 42.80
N TYR A 1214 -17.61 17.23 43.74
CA TYR A 1214 -17.79 16.83 45.13
C TYR A 1214 -19.25 17.05 45.51
N LEU A 1215 -20.01 15.95 45.54
CA LEU A 1215 -21.40 15.93 45.95
C LEU A 1215 -21.46 15.73 47.46
N LEU A 1216 -21.81 16.80 48.18
CA LEU A 1216 -22.22 16.67 49.56
C LEU A 1216 -23.64 16.12 49.59
N GLN A 1217 -23.80 14.95 50.19
CA GLN A 1217 -25.09 14.29 50.34
C GLN A 1217 -25.43 14.08 51.80
N TYR A 1218 -26.72 13.99 52.10
CA TYR A 1218 -27.21 13.69 53.43
C TYR A 1218 -28.28 12.60 53.43
N GLU A 1219 -28.41 11.95 54.58
CA GLU A 1219 -29.51 11.04 54.90
C GLU A 1219 -29.92 11.23 56.37
N ASN A 1220 -31.20 11.05 56.67
CA ASN A 1220 -31.71 11.22 58.04
C ASN A 1220 -31.53 9.96 58.92
N THR A 1221 -31.10 8.83 58.33
CA THR A 1221 -30.87 7.55 59.03
C THR A 1221 -29.72 6.80 58.36
N LEU A 1222 -28.87 6.09 59.11
CA LEU A 1222 -27.91 5.15 58.54
C LEU A 1222 -28.63 3.83 58.18
N GLY A 1223 -29.25 3.77 57.00
CA GLY A 1223 -29.93 2.59 56.46
C GLY A 1223 -29.64 2.39 54.97
N SER A 1224 -30.40 1.52 54.30
CA SER A 1224 -30.29 1.32 52.84
C SER A 1224 -31.03 2.38 52.01
N GLY A 1225 -31.25 3.58 52.57
CA GLY A 1225 -31.99 4.65 51.90
C GLY A 1225 -31.16 5.36 50.83
N ALA A 1226 -31.85 6.14 49.99
CA ALA A 1226 -31.21 6.95 48.96
C ALA A 1226 -30.66 8.24 49.57
N TRP A 1227 -29.35 8.44 49.47
CA TRP A 1227 -28.70 9.68 49.86
C TRP A 1227 -29.20 10.84 48.99
N THR A 1228 -29.63 11.92 49.65
CA THR A 1228 -30.12 13.13 48.97
C THR A 1228 -28.96 14.10 48.79
N THR A 1229 -28.74 14.61 47.58
CA THR A 1229 -27.72 15.65 47.35
C THR A 1229 -28.14 16.93 48.09
N TRP A 1230 -27.28 17.40 48.99
CA TRP A 1230 -27.41 18.67 49.68
C TRP A 1230 -26.84 19.81 48.83
N GLN A 1231 -25.59 19.65 48.40
CA GLN A 1231 -24.89 20.64 47.62
C GLN A 1231 -23.94 19.95 46.65
N ASP A 1232 -23.94 20.46 45.42
CA ASP A 1232 -22.97 20.10 44.41
C ASP A 1232 -21.84 21.13 44.41
N CYS A 1233 -20.62 20.66 44.68
CA CYS A 1233 -19.42 21.46 44.55
C CYS A 1233 -18.77 21.11 43.21
N LEU A 1234 -19.20 21.82 42.17
CA LEU A 1234 -18.72 21.69 40.79
C LEU A 1234 -17.19 21.70 40.74
N SER A 1235 -16.63 20.87 39.88
CA SER A 1235 -15.20 20.83 39.56
C SER A 1235 -14.58 22.21 39.31
N ALA A 1236 -13.27 22.33 39.58
CA ALA A 1236 -12.50 23.54 39.28
C ALA A 1236 -11.09 23.20 38.79
N PRO A 1237 -10.39 24.15 38.12
CA PRO A 1237 -9.09 23.89 37.51
C PRO A 1237 -7.98 23.58 38.50
N THR A 1238 -8.16 24.02 39.74
CA THR A 1238 -7.15 23.94 40.77
C THR A 1238 -7.70 23.23 41.99
N ASN A 1239 -6.81 22.66 42.79
CA ASN A 1239 -7.17 22.15 44.09
C ASN A 1239 -7.74 23.29 44.94
N ARG A 1240 -8.88 23.06 45.59
CA ARG A 1240 -9.57 24.07 46.42
C ARG A 1240 -9.82 23.53 47.81
N SER A 1241 -9.65 24.36 48.82
CA SER A 1241 -10.25 24.12 50.13
C SER A 1241 -11.67 24.67 50.11
N LEU A 1242 -12.66 23.81 50.22
CA LEU A 1242 -14.08 24.17 50.24
C LEU A 1242 -14.60 24.15 51.67
N ARG A 1243 -15.45 25.13 52.01
CA ARG A 1243 -16.08 25.26 53.32
C ARG A 1243 -17.58 25.43 53.12
N LEU A 1244 -18.36 24.47 53.63
CA LEU A 1244 -19.81 24.42 53.47
C LEU A 1244 -20.50 24.56 54.82
N THR A 1245 -21.30 25.62 54.99
CA THR A 1245 -22.12 25.83 56.19
C THR A 1245 -23.50 25.23 55.96
N ILE A 1246 -23.90 24.28 56.83
CA ILE A 1246 -25.12 23.50 56.68
C ILE A 1246 -26.03 23.77 57.88
N PRO A 1247 -27.30 24.17 57.66
CA PRO A 1247 -28.29 24.32 58.71
C PRO A 1247 -28.75 22.94 59.23
N LEU A 1248 -28.71 22.79 60.55
CA LEU A 1248 -29.21 21.64 61.31
C LEU A 1248 -30.71 21.86 61.58
N GLY A 1249 -31.56 21.42 60.63
CA GLY A 1249 -33.02 21.46 60.80
C GLY A 1249 -33.49 20.58 61.96
N GLY A 1250 -34.42 21.09 62.78
CA GLY A 1250 -34.81 20.48 64.05
C GLY A 1250 -35.31 19.02 64.00
N THR A 1251 -34.90 18.25 65.02
CA THR A 1251 -35.37 16.93 65.49
C THR A 1251 -35.04 15.65 64.69
N SER A 1252 -34.28 15.70 63.59
CA SER A 1252 -33.74 14.48 62.96
C SER A 1252 -32.21 14.46 62.95
N SER A 1253 -31.61 13.35 63.38
CA SER A 1253 -30.17 13.11 63.18
C SER A 1253 -29.88 13.08 61.68
N ARG A 1254 -28.86 13.82 61.21
CA ARG A 1254 -28.45 13.81 59.80
C ARG A 1254 -27.03 13.27 59.67
N PHE A 1255 -26.85 12.37 58.73
CA PHE A 1255 -25.56 11.86 58.32
C PHE A 1255 -25.17 12.54 57.02
N TYR A 1256 -23.91 12.96 56.91
CA TYR A 1256 -23.37 13.59 55.72
C TYR A 1256 -22.27 12.71 55.13
N ARG A 1257 -22.26 12.59 53.81
CA ARG A 1257 -21.14 12.00 53.08
C ARG A 1257 -20.73 12.91 51.95
N LEU A 1258 -19.46 12.83 51.60
CA LEU A 1258 -18.92 13.46 50.42
C LEU A 1258 -18.70 12.37 49.38
N ARG A 1259 -19.30 12.53 48.20
CA ARG A 1259 -19.10 11.64 47.06
C ARG A 1259 -18.27 12.39 46.02
N VAL A 1260 -17.25 11.72 45.50
CA VAL A 1260 -16.41 12.23 44.41
C VAL A 1260 -16.78 11.50 43.12
N GLY A 1261 -16.79 12.21 42.01
CA GLY A 1261 -16.98 11.64 40.69
C GLY A 1261 -16.68 12.65 39.57
N PRO A 1262 -16.73 12.21 38.31
CA PRO A 1262 -16.62 13.09 37.16
C PRO A 1262 -17.84 13.98 36.99
#